data_AF-A0A0L0NBQ7-F1
#
_entry.id   AF-A0A0L0NBQ7-F1
#
_cell.length_a   1.000
_cell.length_b   1.000
_cell.length_c   1.000
_cell.angle_alpha   90.00
_cell.angle_beta   90.00
_cell.angle_gamma   90.00
#
_symmetry.space_group_name_H-M   'P 1'
#
loop_
_entity.id
_entity.type
_entity.pdbx_description
1 polymer ?
#
loop_
_entity_poly.entity_id
_entity_poly.type
_entity_poly.pdbx_seq_one_letter_code
_entity_poly.pdbx_strand_id
1 'polypeptide(L)'
;MRLSLCSISTLALSTSALGQVVQWNIAKRDALLPRLRRRAGSSFDSTIKNDMQRGGYFATVNVGTPGQELSLQLDTGSSDVWVPASNATICRDEVKGGCPLGTFDPSKSSTFDDFGQGLFDISYQDNSSSKGDYVRDRFQIGTASLDNLTMGFGLETSVPYGLIGVGYVSNEASLGTARETYPNLPLALEQAGLIKTVAYSLWLNDLSSSTGSILFGGIDTEKYVGQLTKIPVIRNNRVNNYTEFAVSMYSLEAASSSGSDTLTSSELHIPVVLDSGTSLSYLPQDMASQVWQEVGAAWDSDAQAPLVPCSFANHAGHFSFIFAGPKGPRVNVTMNELVLPLTDGPAPKFTSGPYRGKTVCEFGILNQTGPPFLLGDTFLRSAYVVYDLVNNEIGIAATDFNSTKSNVVAFASDSAAIPSATAVSDQGTAIPPPQATQTGLSASKGFQADSAAVLQSPLSGEKYMYKRDGTPNTYLAPAHPAHDECAGGRQMAQQPSALGDPEAESGGPGIQGRRRHSPELPLFADFQSDLEACCERRAGSDDAASLTPEYVAANMAPEEAARLSRVRNIGIAAHIDSGKTTATERVLFYTGRIKAIHEVRGKDAVGAKMDSMELEREKGITIQSAATFCDWKKTENGKEETYHFNLIDTPGHIDFTIEVERALRVLDGAVMILCAVSGVQSQTTTVDRQMKRYNVPRISFINKMDRMGANPWKAVEQINTKLKMPAAAIQIPIGAEDGFEGVVDLIEMKAMYFEGPRGTKVRVSDQIPGPLQDLAAEKRQVLIEKLADVDDEIAEIYLDEQEPTNEQIKAAIRRATTARMFSPVLMGSALADKAVQPMLDAVCDYLPNPSQIENMALDKSKGEKSVKLVPYNSLPFVGLAFKLEENNYGQLTYIRVYQGTLSKGTYLYNSRTDKKVRIPGIVRMHSNEMEDVSEVGAGEICAVFGVDCASGDTFTDGGLPYTMSSMYVPEAVMSLSIKPRRTGDADSFSKAMNRFQREDPTFRVHVDAESEETIISGMGELHLEVYVERLRREYKTECITGQPRVAYRETISRRADFDYLLKRQSGGPGDFARVAGFIEPNDQPEENHYESQVVGGHIPDKFLTACAKGFDLVCEKGPLLGHRVIGSKMVVNDGATHVTDSSDYAFNLATQMAFRKAFPDAGGQVLEPLMKTTITAPNEFQGNILMLMNKRNATIHDTEIGSEDFTLICDCSLNAMFGFSSQLRAATQGKGEFSMEFSHYAPAPPHLQKELVAKYQAELEAKRTK
;
A
#
# COMPACT_ATOMS: atom_id res chain seq x y z
N MET A 1 -66.32 -45.15 22.37
CA MET A 1 -66.97 -44.70 23.61
C MET A 1 -66.89 -43.16 23.61
N ARG A 2 -68.05 -42.48 23.58
CA ARG A 2 -68.40 -41.10 24.05
C ARG A 2 -67.26 -40.10 24.31
N LEU A 3 -67.32 -38.79 24.03
CA LEU A 3 -68.29 -37.83 23.47
C LEU A 3 -67.56 -36.46 23.49
N SER A 4 -68.03 -35.53 22.65
CA SER A 4 -68.08 -34.07 22.87
C SER A 4 -66.87 -33.17 22.55
N LEU A 5 -67.12 -32.29 21.59
CA LEU A 5 -66.59 -30.92 21.50
C LEU A 5 -66.87 -30.13 22.79
N CYS A 6 -65.99 -29.18 23.13
CA CYS A 6 -66.38 -27.86 23.65
C CYS A 6 -65.23 -26.83 23.61
N SER A 7 -65.50 -25.73 22.89
CA SER A 7 -65.19 -24.33 23.21
C SER A 7 -63.75 -23.81 23.17
N ILE A 8 -63.45 -23.19 22.03
CA ILE A 8 -62.57 -22.02 21.87
C ILE A 8 -63.28 -20.79 22.45
N SER A 9 -62.69 -20.12 23.44
CA SER A 9 -62.71 -18.65 23.60
C SER A 9 -61.96 -18.18 24.87
N THR A 10 -60.80 -17.56 24.63
CA THR A 10 -60.24 -16.34 25.27
C THR A 10 -60.21 -16.18 26.80
N LEU A 11 -58.99 -16.15 27.35
CA LEU A 11 -58.56 -15.14 28.34
C LEU A 11 -57.07 -14.81 28.12
N ALA A 12 -56.81 -13.51 28.04
CA ALA A 12 -55.62 -12.89 27.48
C ALA A 12 -54.42 -12.86 28.43
N LEU A 13 -53.24 -13.16 27.89
CA LEU A 13 -51.96 -12.57 28.26
C LEU A 13 -51.28 -12.19 26.94
N SER A 14 -51.23 -10.88 26.68
CA SER A 14 -50.77 -10.29 25.43
C SER A 14 -49.26 -10.49 25.26
N THR A 15 -48.85 -11.58 24.62
CA THR A 15 -47.57 -11.67 23.91
C THR A 15 -47.78 -11.11 22.51
N SER A 16 -47.53 -9.80 22.32
CA SER A 16 -47.30 -9.27 20.98
C SER A 16 -45.83 -9.54 20.61
N ALA A 17 -45.50 -10.78 20.29
CA ALA A 17 -44.36 -11.08 19.42
C ALA A 17 -44.76 -10.74 17.97
N LEU A 18 -44.99 -9.45 17.72
CA LEU A 18 -45.15 -8.91 16.38
C LEU A 18 -43.73 -8.59 15.89
N GLY A 19 -43.12 -9.53 15.16
CA GLY A 19 -42.09 -9.15 14.17
C GLY A 19 -40.66 -9.70 14.28
N GLN A 20 -40.32 -10.67 15.13
CA GLN A 20 -38.91 -11.16 15.25
C GLN A 20 -37.89 -10.02 15.45
N VAL A 21 -38.18 -9.15 16.40
CA VAL A 21 -37.35 -8.02 16.84
C VAL A 21 -37.30 -8.00 18.36
N VAL A 22 -36.21 -7.49 18.92
CA VAL A 22 -36.03 -7.36 20.37
C VAL A 22 -35.61 -5.93 20.70
N GLN A 23 -36.46 -5.19 21.42
CA GLN A 23 -36.17 -3.81 21.83
C GLN A 23 -35.81 -3.74 23.30
N TRP A 24 -34.74 -3.01 23.63
CA TRP A 24 -34.36 -2.67 24.99
C TRP A 24 -34.38 -1.17 25.19
N ASN A 25 -34.88 -0.75 26.36
CA ASN A 25 -34.75 0.62 26.81
C ASN A 25 -33.43 0.75 27.55
N ILE A 26 -32.66 1.77 27.19
CA ILE A 26 -31.41 2.13 27.85
C ILE A 26 -31.63 3.42 28.63
N ALA A 27 -31.11 3.47 29.85
CA ALA A 27 -31.18 4.63 30.71
C ALA A 27 -29.81 5.30 30.76
N LYS A 28 -29.78 6.60 30.53
CA LYS A 28 -28.58 7.40 30.79
C LYS A 28 -28.40 7.48 32.30
N ARG A 29 -27.23 7.05 32.80
CA ARG A 29 -26.88 7.18 34.21
C ARG A 29 -25.56 7.89 34.33
N ASP A 30 -25.50 8.88 35.23
CA ASP A 30 -24.23 9.40 35.70
C ASP A 30 -23.60 8.28 36.54
N ALA A 31 -22.42 7.78 36.18
CA ALA A 31 -21.78 6.75 36.99
C ALA A 31 -21.49 7.39 38.34
N LEU A 32 -22.25 6.97 39.35
CA LEU A 32 -22.07 7.41 40.72
C LEU A 32 -20.64 7.06 41.15
N LEU A 33 -19.91 8.02 41.76
CA LEU A 33 -19.10 7.94 43.01
C LEU A 33 -18.06 9.10 43.12
N PRO A 34 -17.53 9.46 44.31
CA PRO A 34 -18.15 9.92 45.56
C PRO A 34 -18.11 11.48 45.71
N ARG A 35 -19.01 12.03 46.54
CA ARG A 35 -19.11 13.48 46.85
C ARG A 35 -17.77 14.06 47.36
N LEU A 36 -17.31 15.15 46.75
CA LEU A 36 -16.21 16.00 47.25
C LEU A 36 -16.44 16.40 48.73
N ARG A 37 -15.58 15.94 49.65
CA ARG A 37 -15.52 16.45 51.03
C ARG A 37 -14.44 17.53 51.16
N ARG A 38 -14.85 18.73 51.58
CA ARG A 38 -13.97 19.86 51.89
C ARG A 38 -13.12 19.55 53.14
N ARG A 39 -11.78 19.61 53.05
CA ARG A 39 -10.89 19.75 54.23
C ARG A 39 -10.56 21.21 54.48
N ALA A 40 -10.20 21.54 55.72
CA ALA A 40 -9.83 22.88 56.14
C ALA A 40 -8.61 23.39 55.34
N GLY A 41 -8.83 24.37 54.48
CA GLY A 41 -7.86 24.87 53.50
C GLY A 41 -8.45 24.80 52.10
N SER A 42 -8.42 25.93 51.38
CA SER A 42 -9.15 26.20 50.12
C SER A 42 -8.75 25.37 48.88
N SER A 43 -8.07 24.23 49.04
CA SER A 43 -7.64 23.37 47.93
C SER A 43 -8.52 22.12 47.84
N PHE A 44 -9.16 21.93 46.67
CA PHE A 44 -9.73 20.66 46.27
C PHE A 44 -8.60 19.81 45.67
N ASP A 45 -8.36 18.61 46.21
CA ASP A 45 -7.53 17.61 45.52
C ASP A 45 -8.26 16.27 45.55
N SER A 46 -8.67 15.84 44.36
CA SER A 46 -8.95 14.45 43.99
C SER A 46 -9.12 14.41 42.48
N THR A 47 -8.05 14.06 41.77
CA THR A 47 -7.99 13.50 40.40
C THR A 47 -9.23 13.74 39.55
N ILE A 48 -9.23 14.84 38.79
CA ILE A 48 -10.03 14.96 37.57
C ILE A 48 -9.35 14.04 36.54
N LYS A 49 -9.60 12.73 36.64
CA LYS A 49 -9.39 11.83 35.50
C LYS A 49 -10.60 12.06 34.61
N ASN A 50 -10.37 12.86 33.57
CA ASN A 50 -11.41 13.43 32.74
C ASN A 50 -11.93 12.49 31.64
N ASP A 51 -11.62 11.20 31.74
CA ASP A 51 -12.04 10.20 30.78
C ASP A 51 -12.87 9.12 31.50
N MET A 52 -14.05 8.85 30.93
CA MET A 52 -14.77 7.56 30.95
C MET A 52 -15.89 7.28 31.96
N GLN A 53 -16.37 8.20 32.79
CA GLN A 53 -17.47 7.85 33.75
C GLN A 53 -18.70 8.77 33.78
N ARG A 54 -18.88 9.68 32.82
CA ARG A 54 -20.05 10.58 32.82
C ARG A 54 -20.99 10.34 31.66
N GLY A 55 -22.19 9.84 31.97
CA GLY A 55 -23.33 9.88 31.06
C GLY A 55 -23.46 8.67 30.13
N GLY A 56 -22.81 7.55 30.45
CA GLY A 56 -22.98 6.30 29.71
C GLY A 56 -24.43 5.78 29.74
N TYR A 57 -24.75 4.95 28.75
CA TYR A 57 -26.07 4.35 28.60
C TYR A 57 -26.08 2.93 29.15
N PHE A 58 -27.00 2.66 30.07
CA PHE A 58 -27.08 1.39 30.79
C PHE A 58 -28.39 0.66 30.50
N ALA A 59 -28.30 -0.65 30.34
CA ALA A 59 -29.46 -1.53 30.30
C ALA A 59 -29.56 -2.32 31.61
N THR A 60 -30.78 -2.41 32.17
CA THR A 60 -31.06 -3.29 33.30
C THR A 60 -31.32 -4.71 32.78
N VAL A 61 -30.63 -5.69 33.36
CA VAL A 61 -30.68 -7.11 32.98
C VAL A 61 -30.85 -8.00 34.21
N ASN A 62 -31.39 -9.20 34.02
CA ASN A 62 -31.45 -10.24 35.03
C ASN A 62 -30.54 -11.40 34.62
N VAL A 63 -29.56 -11.74 35.45
CA VAL A 63 -28.61 -12.83 35.20
C VAL A 63 -28.81 -13.93 36.24
N GLY A 64 -28.90 -15.18 35.82
CA GLY A 64 -29.03 -16.35 36.70
C GLY A 64 -30.45 -16.87 36.92
N THR A 65 -30.55 -17.96 37.69
CA THR A 65 -31.82 -18.58 38.09
C THR A 65 -31.89 -18.87 39.61
N PRO A 66 -32.67 -18.12 40.41
CA PRO A 66 -33.49 -16.97 40.02
C PRO A 66 -32.63 -15.79 39.55
N GLY A 67 -33.19 -14.96 38.66
CA GLY A 67 -32.49 -13.82 38.07
C GLY A 67 -32.06 -12.77 39.11
N GLN A 68 -30.80 -12.36 39.02
CA GLN A 68 -30.20 -11.27 39.79
C GLN A 68 -30.18 -10.03 38.92
N GLU A 69 -30.72 -8.91 39.40
CA GLU A 69 -30.80 -7.67 38.64
C GLU A 69 -29.46 -6.92 38.65
N LEU A 70 -28.93 -6.60 37.46
CA LEU A 70 -27.73 -5.78 37.26
C LEU A 70 -28.01 -4.68 36.23
N SER A 71 -27.26 -3.59 36.28
CA SER A 71 -27.25 -2.54 35.25
C SER A 71 -25.89 -2.53 34.57
N LEU A 72 -25.85 -2.83 33.28
CA LEU A 72 -24.62 -2.95 32.50
C LEU A 72 -24.56 -1.83 31.45
N GLN A 73 -23.37 -1.27 31.20
CA GLN A 73 -23.18 -0.23 30.19
C GLN A 73 -23.22 -0.85 28.79
N LEU A 74 -23.94 -0.22 27.87
CA LEU A 74 -23.95 -0.58 26.47
C LEU A 74 -22.68 -0.05 25.78
N ASP A 75 -21.95 -0.94 25.13
CA ASP A 75 -20.71 -0.62 24.43
C ASP A 75 -20.75 -1.22 23.02
N THR A 76 -20.82 -0.35 22.00
CA THR A 76 -20.80 -0.77 20.60
C THR A 76 -19.40 -1.03 20.06
N GLY A 77 -18.34 -0.54 20.71
CA GLY A 77 -16.95 -0.84 20.38
C GLY A 77 -16.47 -2.20 20.90
N SER A 78 -17.10 -2.71 21.97
CA SER A 78 -16.79 -4.01 22.59
C SER A 78 -17.73 -5.13 22.13
N SER A 79 -17.27 -6.38 22.20
CA SER A 79 -18.06 -7.56 21.76
C SER A 79 -18.47 -8.48 22.92
N ASP A 80 -17.66 -8.55 23.96
CA ASP A 80 -17.95 -9.38 25.14
C ASP A 80 -19.04 -8.75 26.03
N VAL A 81 -20.04 -9.55 26.41
CA VAL A 81 -20.87 -9.27 27.59
C VAL A 81 -20.13 -9.77 28.82
N TRP A 82 -20.01 -8.94 29.84
CA TRP A 82 -19.40 -9.38 31.10
C TRP A 82 -20.01 -8.70 32.33
N VAL A 83 -19.98 -9.41 33.45
CA VAL A 83 -20.55 -8.97 34.72
C VAL A 83 -19.51 -8.97 35.84
N PRO A 84 -19.53 -7.99 36.77
CA PRO A 84 -18.62 -7.96 37.90
C PRO A 84 -19.04 -8.98 38.96
N ALA A 85 -18.08 -9.75 39.45
CA ALA A 85 -18.30 -10.71 40.51
C ALA A 85 -18.60 -10.02 41.85
N SER A 86 -19.49 -10.60 42.66
CA SER A 86 -19.80 -10.09 44.01
C SER A 86 -18.57 -10.05 44.93
N ASN A 87 -17.58 -10.91 44.68
CA ASN A 87 -16.31 -10.96 45.39
C ASN A 87 -15.16 -10.20 44.70
N ALA A 88 -15.44 -9.43 43.64
CA ALA A 88 -14.41 -8.68 42.93
C ALA A 88 -13.72 -7.66 43.84
N THR A 89 -12.45 -7.37 43.56
CA THR A 89 -11.59 -6.52 44.40
C THR A 89 -12.15 -5.11 44.59
N ILE A 90 -12.65 -4.47 43.53
CA ILE A 90 -13.26 -3.13 43.57
C ILE A 90 -14.65 -3.13 44.24
N CYS A 91 -15.42 -4.22 44.12
CA CYS A 91 -16.76 -4.33 44.68
C CYS A 91 -16.75 -4.54 46.20
N ARG A 92 -15.63 -5.03 46.77
CA ARG A 92 -15.44 -5.21 48.22
C ARG A 92 -14.96 -3.96 48.95
N ASP A 93 -14.48 -2.94 48.23
CA ASP A 93 -13.88 -1.74 48.81
C ASP A 93 -14.92 -0.62 48.99
N GLU A 94 -15.53 -0.55 50.17
CA GLU A 94 -16.50 0.51 50.52
C GLU A 94 -15.89 1.93 50.47
N VAL A 95 -14.56 2.07 50.59
CA VAL A 95 -13.87 3.37 50.57
C VAL A 95 -13.78 3.94 49.15
N LYS A 96 -13.73 3.07 48.13
CA LYS A 96 -13.74 3.43 46.70
C LYS A 96 -15.14 3.41 46.07
N GLY A 97 -16.19 3.15 46.85
CA GLY A 97 -17.57 3.28 46.42
C GLY A 97 -18.28 2.02 45.95
N GLY A 98 -17.60 0.87 45.95
CA GLY A 98 -18.17 -0.43 45.57
C GLY A 98 -18.65 -0.49 44.12
N CYS A 99 -19.53 -1.47 43.83
CA CYS A 99 -20.15 -1.68 42.52
C CYS A 99 -21.65 -1.32 42.58
N PRO A 100 -22.00 -0.02 42.47
CA PRO A 100 -23.35 0.49 42.75
C PRO A 100 -24.39 0.08 41.70
N LEU A 101 -23.96 -0.39 40.53
CA LEU A 101 -24.81 -0.83 39.43
C LEU A 101 -25.11 -2.34 39.45
N GLY A 102 -24.78 -3.01 40.55
CA GLY A 102 -25.06 -4.43 40.77
C GLY A 102 -23.83 -5.31 40.56
N THR A 103 -23.86 -6.48 41.18
CA THR A 103 -22.84 -7.53 41.04
C THR A 103 -23.54 -8.88 40.93
N PHE A 104 -22.86 -9.84 40.31
CA PHE A 104 -23.40 -11.19 40.14
C PHE A 104 -22.80 -12.14 41.18
N ASP A 105 -23.67 -12.82 41.92
CA ASP A 105 -23.31 -13.81 42.93
C ASP A 105 -23.61 -15.22 42.42
N PRO A 106 -22.59 -16.01 42.02
CA PRO A 106 -22.80 -17.32 41.41
C PRO A 106 -23.48 -18.31 42.36
N SER A 107 -23.33 -18.14 43.68
CA SER A 107 -23.95 -19.02 44.68
C SER A 107 -25.48 -18.94 44.73
N LYS A 108 -26.06 -17.88 44.15
CA LYS A 108 -27.51 -17.64 44.11
C LYS A 108 -28.16 -18.11 42.82
N SER A 109 -27.39 -18.55 41.83
CA SER A 109 -27.90 -19.06 40.55
C SER A 109 -27.76 -20.58 40.48
N SER A 110 -28.87 -21.26 40.15
CA SER A 110 -28.92 -22.70 39.92
C SER A 110 -28.49 -23.13 38.51
N THR A 111 -28.35 -22.17 37.60
CA THR A 111 -27.97 -22.38 36.19
C THR A 111 -26.56 -21.86 35.86
N PHE A 112 -25.80 -21.47 36.88
CA PHE A 112 -24.42 -21.01 36.74
C PHE A 112 -23.49 -22.15 36.35
N ASP A 113 -22.78 -21.98 35.24
CA ASP A 113 -21.78 -22.92 34.71
C ASP A 113 -20.46 -22.17 34.45
N ASP A 114 -19.47 -22.39 35.30
CA ASP A 114 -18.11 -21.90 35.10
C ASP A 114 -17.30 -22.95 34.33
N PHE A 115 -16.97 -22.62 33.07
CA PHE A 115 -16.30 -23.54 32.15
C PHE A 115 -14.94 -23.03 31.65
N GLY A 116 -14.58 -21.77 31.97
CA GLY A 116 -13.40 -21.10 31.42
C GLY A 116 -12.60 -20.34 32.49
N GLN A 117 -12.10 -21.06 33.50
CA GLN A 117 -11.38 -20.48 34.63
C GLN A 117 -10.10 -19.74 34.22
N GLY A 118 -10.00 -18.47 34.61
CA GLY A 118 -8.85 -17.60 34.34
C GLY A 118 -8.65 -17.23 32.87
N LEU A 119 -9.64 -17.50 32.01
CA LEU A 119 -9.53 -17.27 30.57
C LEU A 119 -10.08 -15.91 30.11
N PHE A 120 -10.89 -15.25 30.94
CA PHE A 120 -11.44 -13.94 30.61
C PHE A 120 -10.43 -12.84 30.97
N ASP A 121 -9.96 -12.09 29.98
CA ASP A 121 -9.03 -10.98 30.14
C ASP A 121 -9.30 -9.92 29.07
N ILE A 122 -9.77 -8.76 29.50
CA ILE A 122 -10.06 -7.62 28.64
C ILE A 122 -9.36 -6.37 29.17
N SER A 123 -8.85 -5.54 28.26
CA SER A 123 -8.20 -4.27 28.56
C SER A 123 -8.67 -3.20 27.59
N TYR A 124 -9.02 -2.02 28.11
CA TYR A 124 -9.56 -0.88 27.36
C TYR A 124 -8.48 0.20 27.13
N GLN A 125 -8.79 1.17 26.28
CA GLN A 125 -7.83 2.21 25.86
C GLN A 125 -7.43 3.17 26.98
N ASP A 126 -8.25 3.34 28.03
CA ASP A 126 -7.93 4.13 29.23
C ASP A 126 -7.07 3.40 30.27
N ASN A 127 -6.57 2.21 29.92
CA ASN A 127 -5.90 1.26 30.81
C ASN A 127 -6.81 0.68 31.91
N SER A 128 -8.13 0.80 31.79
CA SER A 128 -9.02 -0.02 32.59
C SER A 128 -9.01 -1.46 32.06
N SER A 129 -9.28 -2.43 32.94
CA SER A 129 -9.25 -3.84 32.60
C SER A 129 -10.19 -4.66 33.49
N SER A 130 -10.64 -5.80 32.99
CA SER A 130 -11.39 -6.81 33.75
C SER A 130 -10.85 -8.19 33.43
N LYS A 131 -10.56 -8.97 34.48
CA LYS A 131 -10.04 -10.34 34.37
C LYS A 131 -10.83 -11.30 35.24
N GLY A 132 -10.95 -12.55 34.82
CA GLY A 132 -11.59 -13.61 35.58
C GLY A 132 -11.91 -14.82 34.72
N ASP A 133 -13.14 -15.31 34.81
CA ASP A 133 -13.56 -16.58 34.20
C ASP A 133 -14.56 -16.35 33.06
N TYR A 134 -14.69 -17.30 32.14
CA TYR A 134 -15.85 -17.38 31.26
C TYR A 134 -16.92 -18.29 31.86
N VAL A 135 -18.14 -17.76 31.91
CA VAL A 135 -19.29 -18.42 32.53
C VAL A 135 -20.46 -18.49 31.56
N ARG A 136 -21.34 -19.48 31.74
CA ARG A 136 -22.66 -19.55 31.11
C ARG A 136 -23.72 -19.44 32.17
N ASP A 137 -24.74 -18.63 31.88
CA ASP A 137 -25.94 -18.60 32.69
C ASP A 137 -27.12 -18.09 31.84
N ARG A 138 -28.32 -18.12 32.42
CA ARG A 138 -29.49 -17.45 31.87
C ARG A 138 -29.28 -15.94 31.90
N PHE A 139 -29.48 -15.29 30.76
CA PHE A 139 -29.43 -13.84 30.59
C PHE A 139 -30.78 -13.34 30.09
N GLN A 140 -31.44 -12.51 30.88
CA GLN A 140 -32.75 -11.97 30.58
C GLN A 140 -32.69 -10.45 30.51
N ILE A 141 -33.25 -9.88 29.44
CA ILE A 141 -33.32 -8.45 29.21
C ILE A 141 -34.66 -8.08 28.56
N GLY A 142 -35.44 -7.24 29.24
CA GLY A 142 -36.84 -6.99 28.88
C GLY A 142 -37.67 -8.27 28.90
N THR A 143 -38.35 -8.58 27.79
CA THR A 143 -39.14 -9.80 27.61
C THR A 143 -38.36 -10.95 26.97
N ALA A 144 -37.13 -10.72 26.51
CA ALA A 144 -36.26 -11.73 25.90
C ALA A 144 -35.43 -12.44 26.97
N SER A 145 -35.33 -13.76 26.86
CA SER A 145 -34.49 -14.59 27.74
C SER A 145 -33.64 -15.51 26.87
N LEU A 146 -32.34 -15.50 27.10
CA LEU A 146 -31.35 -16.39 26.50
C LEU A 146 -30.87 -17.37 27.58
N ASP A 147 -30.96 -18.65 27.26
CA ASP A 147 -30.41 -19.71 28.12
C ASP A 147 -28.98 -20.01 27.67
N ASN A 148 -28.06 -20.21 28.63
CA ASN A 148 -26.65 -20.52 28.39
C ASN A 148 -25.86 -19.44 27.61
N LEU A 149 -26.15 -18.15 27.83
CA LEU A 149 -25.35 -17.07 27.24
C LEU A 149 -23.93 -17.12 27.84
N THR A 150 -22.91 -17.13 26.98
CA THR A 150 -21.51 -17.06 27.43
C THR A 150 -21.17 -15.61 27.76
N MET A 151 -20.60 -15.37 28.95
CA MET A 151 -20.27 -14.06 29.47
C MET A 151 -18.92 -14.10 30.20
N GLY A 152 -18.22 -12.98 30.22
CA GLY A 152 -17.09 -12.77 31.12
C GLY A 152 -17.57 -12.57 32.57
N PHE A 153 -16.86 -13.17 33.52
CA PHE A 153 -17.09 -13.03 34.95
C PHE A 153 -15.88 -12.35 35.58
N GLY A 154 -15.97 -11.04 35.79
CA GLY A 154 -14.87 -10.20 36.24
C GLY A 154 -14.59 -10.35 37.74
N LEU A 155 -13.55 -11.11 38.08
CA LEU A 155 -13.05 -11.31 39.44
C LEU A 155 -12.07 -10.20 39.85
N GLU A 156 -11.26 -9.73 38.91
CA GLU A 156 -10.28 -8.66 39.08
C GLU A 156 -10.57 -7.56 38.07
N THR A 157 -11.27 -6.51 38.49
CA THR A 157 -11.69 -5.41 37.61
C THR A 157 -11.35 -4.05 38.18
N SER A 158 -10.94 -3.13 37.30
CA SER A 158 -10.83 -1.71 37.61
C SER A 158 -12.10 -0.91 37.27
N VAL A 159 -13.08 -1.54 36.62
CA VAL A 159 -14.37 -0.94 36.23
C VAL A 159 -15.45 -1.35 37.25
N PRO A 160 -16.17 -0.40 37.88
CA PRO A 160 -17.12 -0.69 38.97
C PRO A 160 -18.51 -1.18 38.48
N TYR A 161 -18.65 -1.53 37.21
CA TYR A 161 -19.86 -2.02 36.57
C TYR A 161 -19.50 -2.94 35.40
N GLY A 162 -20.43 -3.76 34.92
CA GLY A 162 -20.22 -4.63 33.75
C GLY A 162 -20.67 -4.01 32.44
N LEU A 163 -20.37 -4.69 31.32
CA LEU A 163 -20.69 -4.23 29.97
C LEU A 163 -21.58 -5.19 29.19
N ILE A 164 -22.32 -4.63 28.25
CA ILE A 164 -23.00 -5.32 27.16
C ILE A 164 -22.28 -4.95 25.87
N GLY A 165 -21.34 -5.79 25.46
CA GLY A 165 -20.71 -5.70 24.15
C GLY A 165 -21.65 -6.18 23.04
N VAL A 166 -21.76 -5.39 21.97
CA VAL A 166 -22.59 -5.69 20.78
C VAL A 166 -21.82 -5.56 19.46
N GLY A 167 -20.48 -5.51 19.53
CA GLY A 167 -19.55 -5.45 18.41
C GLY A 167 -19.43 -6.73 17.57
N TYR A 168 -18.40 -6.81 16.73
CA TYR A 168 -18.13 -8.01 15.91
C TYR A 168 -17.56 -9.17 16.75
N VAL A 169 -18.06 -10.39 16.53
CA VAL A 169 -17.55 -11.62 17.17
C VAL A 169 -16.02 -11.78 17.06
N SER A 170 -15.42 -11.28 15.98
CA SER A 170 -13.96 -11.28 15.76
C SER A 170 -13.16 -10.47 16.78
N ASN A 171 -13.81 -9.57 17.52
CA ASN A 171 -13.23 -8.74 18.56
C ASN A 171 -13.54 -9.26 19.98
N GLU A 172 -14.11 -10.48 20.10
CA GLU A 172 -14.24 -11.15 21.38
C GLU A 172 -12.89 -11.60 21.93
N ALA A 173 -12.75 -11.56 23.25
CA ALA A 173 -11.65 -12.26 23.91
C ALA A 173 -11.83 -13.79 23.74
N SER A 174 -10.73 -14.47 23.42
CA SER A 174 -10.78 -15.87 23.00
C SER A 174 -10.88 -16.85 24.18
N LEU A 175 -11.65 -17.93 23.99
CA LEU A 175 -11.69 -19.06 24.92
C LEU A 175 -10.35 -19.83 24.88
N GLY A 176 -9.40 -19.43 25.72
CA GLY A 176 -8.10 -20.10 25.84
C GLY A 176 -7.10 -19.80 24.71
N THR A 177 -6.06 -20.62 24.60
CA THR A 177 -4.92 -20.38 23.69
C THR A 177 -5.20 -20.63 22.21
N ALA A 178 -6.40 -21.14 21.86
CA ALA A 178 -6.75 -21.61 20.52
C ALA A 178 -7.51 -20.60 19.64
N ARG A 179 -7.74 -19.35 20.10
CA ARG A 179 -8.56 -18.33 19.39
C ARG A 179 -9.99 -18.81 19.03
N GLU A 180 -10.59 -19.69 19.81
CA GLU A 180 -12.01 -20.02 19.65
C GLU A 180 -12.86 -18.86 20.17
N THR A 181 -13.68 -18.26 19.31
CA THR A 181 -14.69 -17.24 19.64
C THR A 181 -16.00 -17.91 20.03
N TYR A 182 -16.84 -17.23 20.79
CA TYR A 182 -18.17 -17.70 21.17
C TYR A 182 -19.27 -16.86 20.48
N PRO A 183 -20.56 -17.24 20.60
CA PRO A 183 -21.63 -16.40 20.10
C PRO A 183 -21.85 -15.18 21.00
N ASN A 184 -21.43 -13.99 20.57
CA ASN A 184 -21.79 -12.73 21.23
C ASN A 184 -23.31 -12.51 21.27
N LEU A 185 -23.74 -11.51 22.04
CA LEU A 185 -25.16 -11.26 22.29
C LEU A 185 -26.02 -11.08 21.02
N PRO A 186 -25.64 -10.27 20.01
CA PRO A 186 -26.38 -10.20 18.75
C PRO A 186 -26.55 -11.57 18.06
N LEU A 187 -25.48 -12.37 17.98
CA LEU A 187 -25.51 -13.69 17.35
C LEU A 187 -26.31 -14.70 18.17
N ALA A 188 -26.22 -14.65 19.51
CA ALA A 188 -27.00 -15.50 20.40
C ALA A 188 -28.52 -15.24 20.29
N LEU A 189 -28.93 -13.97 20.07
CA LEU A 189 -30.33 -13.62 19.82
C LEU A 189 -30.86 -14.20 18.49
N GLU A 190 -30.02 -14.20 17.45
CA GLU A 190 -30.34 -14.79 16.14
C GLU A 190 -30.45 -16.31 16.25
N GLN A 191 -29.48 -16.96 16.89
CA GLN A 191 -29.46 -18.41 17.10
C GLN A 191 -30.64 -18.89 17.97
N ALA A 192 -31.11 -18.06 18.90
CA ALA A 192 -32.31 -18.33 19.70
C ALA A 192 -33.62 -18.09 18.91
N GLY A 193 -33.56 -17.62 17.67
CA GLY A 193 -34.71 -17.33 16.81
C GLY A 193 -35.49 -16.08 17.22
N LEU A 194 -34.92 -15.24 18.09
CA LEU A 194 -35.57 -14.02 18.60
C LEU A 194 -35.48 -12.86 17.60
N ILE A 195 -34.43 -12.83 16.79
CA ILE A 195 -34.24 -11.90 15.66
C ILE A 195 -33.93 -12.67 14.38
N LYS A 196 -34.18 -12.04 13.23
CA LYS A 196 -33.98 -12.67 11.90
C LYS A 196 -32.58 -12.50 11.32
N THR A 197 -31.83 -11.50 11.77
CA THR A 197 -30.53 -11.09 11.24
C THR A 197 -29.70 -10.51 12.39
N VAL A 198 -28.38 -10.64 12.29
CA VAL A 198 -27.43 -10.05 13.24
C VAL A 198 -27.26 -8.56 12.94
N ALA A 199 -28.28 -7.78 13.28
CA ALA A 199 -28.29 -6.33 13.12
C ALA A 199 -29.08 -5.67 14.26
N TYR A 200 -28.74 -4.42 14.59
CA TYR A 200 -29.50 -3.63 15.55
C TYR A 200 -29.46 -2.15 15.24
N SER A 201 -30.45 -1.41 15.72
CA SER A 201 -30.49 0.05 15.63
C SER A 201 -30.39 0.71 17.00
N LEU A 202 -29.69 1.83 17.06
CA LEU A 202 -29.38 2.58 18.28
C LEU A 202 -29.96 3.99 18.20
N TRP A 203 -30.68 4.38 19.25
CA TRP A 203 -31.22 5.71 19.44
C TRP A 203 -30.99 6.16 20.87
N LEU A 204 -30.05 7.09 21.08
CA LEU A 204 -29.64 7.55 22.41
C LEU A 204 -30.49 8.71 22.95
N ASN A 205 -31.22 9.40 22.07
CA ASN A 205 -32.00 10.61 22.36
C ASN A 205 -31.13 11.80 22.84
N ASP A 206 -31.72 12.97 23.12
CA ASP A 206 -30.96 14.19 23.50
C ASP A 206 -30.23 14.09 24.85
N LEU A 207 -29.27 14.99 25.10
CA LEU A 207 -28.49 15.02 26.34
C LEU A 207 -29.35 15.15 27.60
N SER A 208 -30.51 15.82 27.50
CA SER A 208 -31.43 16.08 28.61
C SER A 208 -32.37 14.91 28.91
N SER A 209 -32.54 14.00 27.94
CA SER A 209 -33.30 12.77 28.08
C SER A 209 -32.54 11.76 28.94
N SER A 210 -33.26 11.15 29.88
CA SER A 210 -32.73 10.05 30.67
C SER A 210 -32.88 8.68 29.99
N THR A 211 -33.47 8.62 28.80
CA THR A 211 -33.82 7.36 28.13
C THR A 211 -33.54 7.35 26.63
N GLY A 212 -33.01 6.24 26.15
CA GLY A 212 -32.90 5.87 24.74
C GLY A 212 -33.35 4.42 24.53
N SER A 213 -33.09 3.87 23.34
CA SER A 213 -33.40 2.48 23.02
C SER A 213 -32.40 1.86 22.05
N ILE A 214 -32.19 0.56 22.19
CA ILE A 214 -31.54 -0.31 21.21
C ILE A 214 -32.56 -1.34 20.72
N LEU A 215 -32.60 -1.60 19.41
CA LEU A 215 -33.58 -2.48 18.77
C LEU A 215 -32.86 -3.49 17.86
N PHE A 216 -32.82 -4.76 18.27
CA PHE A 216 -32.24 -5.85 17.50
C PHE A 216 -33.23 -6.40 16.47
N GLY A 217 -32.71 -6.73 15.29
CA GLY A 217 -33.46 -7.33 14.17
C GLY A 217 -34.36 -6.35 13.41
N GLY A 218 -34.32 -5.05 13.71
CA GLY A 218 -35.23 -4.07 13.15
C GLY A 218 -34.76 -2.61 13.27
N ILE A 219 -35.52 -1.73 12.62
CA ILE A 219 -35.39 -0.27 12.71
C ILE A 219 -36.71 0.34 13.19
N ASP A 220 -36.66 1.55 13.74
CA ASP A 220 -37.84 2.34 14.11
C ASP A 220 -37.86 3.62 13.27
N THR A 221 -38.79 3.68 12.32
CA THR A 221 -38.84 4.78 11.34
C THR A 221 -39.31 6.10 11.93
N GLU A 222 -39.82 6.11 13.17
CA GLU A 222 -40.23 7.34 13.86
C GLU A 222 -39.07 7.96 14.64
N LYS A 223 -37.90 7.32 14.75
CA LYS A 223 -36.77 7.79 15.58
C LYS A 223 -35.74 8.65 14.84
N TYR A 224 -35.91 8.81 13.54
CA TYR A 224 -35.01 9.60 12.71
C TYR A 224 -35.78 10.48 11.72
N VAL A 225 -35.14 11.56 11.29
CA VAL A 225 -35.64 12.45 10.25
C VAL A 225 -34.79 12.35 8.99
N GLY A 226 -35.42 12.63 7.86
CA GLY A 226 -34.77 12.56 6.55
C GLY A 226 -34.59 11.13 6.05
N GLN A 227 -33.53 10.91 5.27
CA GLN A 227 -33.31 9.68 4.55
C GLN A 227 -32.27 8.80 5.25
N LEU A 228 -32.67 7.59 5.62
CA LEU A 228 -31.73 6.59 6.16
C LEU A 228 -30.76 6.17 5.04
N THR A 229 -29.48 6.34 5.29
CA THR A 229 -28.44 6.21 4.27
C THR A 229 -27.43 5.17 4.70
N LYS A 230 -27.14 4.19 3.84
CA LYS A 230 -26.20 3.11 4.16
C LYS A 230 -24.78 3.38 3.67
N ILE A 231 -23.81 3.09 4.52
CA ILE A 231 -22.37 3.33 4.35
C ILE A 231 -21.64 2.01 4.63
N PRO A 232 -20.65 1.61 3.81
CA PRO A 232 -19.86 0.42 4.09
C PRO A 232 -18.98 0.61 5.33
N VAL A 233 -18.89 -0.44 6.16
CA VAL A 233 -17.88 -0.51 7.23
C VAL A 233 -16.50 -0.70 6.59
N ILE A 234 -15.51 0.01 7.10
CA ILE A 234 -14.11 -0.11 6.69
C ILE A 234 -13.55 -1.39 7.28
N ARG A 235 -13.02 -2.25 6.41
CA ARG A 235 -12.36 -3.49 6.82
C ARG A 235 -10.99 -3.18 7.45
N ASN A 236 -10.66 -3.85 8.55
CA ASN A 236 -9.35 -3.70 9.17
C ASN A 236 -8.28 -4.46 8.36
N ASN A 237 -7.43 -3.70 7.66
CA ASN A 237 -6.41 -4.24 6.76
C ASN A 237 -5.30 -5.01 7.48
N ARG A 238 -5.09 -4.82 8.80
CA ARG A 238 -4.04 -5.53 9.56
C ARG A 238 -4.39 -6.99 9.82
N VAL A 239 -5.66 -7.26 10.09
CA VAL A 239 -6.19 -8.60 10.42
C VAL A 239 -7.07 -9.18 9.32
N ASN A 240 -7.26 -8.42 8.23
CA ASN A 240 -8.10 -8.79 7.09
C ASN A 240 -9.51 -9.22 7.50
N ASN A 241 -10.09 -8.54 8.50
CA ASN A 241 -11.41 -8.85 9.05
C ASN A 241 -12.13 -7.56 9.48
N TYR A 242 -13.43 -7.63 9.69
CA TYR A 242 -14.19 -6.55 10.33
C TYR A 242 -14.08 -6.74 11.84
N THR A 243 -13.52 -5.77 12.54
CA THR A 243 -13.28 -5.84 14.00
C THR A 243 -13.97 -4.72 14.76
N GLU A 244 -14.37 -3.65 14.06
CA GLU A 244 -14.93 -2.43 14.62
C GLU A 244 -15.87 -1.77 13.61
N PHE A 245 -16.78 -0.92 14.06
CA PHE A 245 -17.70 -0.18 13.20
C PHE A 245 -17.08 1.12 12.68
N ALA A 246 -15.92 0.98 11.99
CA ALA A 246 -15.23 2.10 11.37
C ALA A 246 -15.93 2.53 10.08
N VAL A 247 -16.24 3.82 9.94
CA VAL A 247 -16.81 4.42 8.73
C VAL A 247 -15.97 5.60 8.27
N SER A 248 -16.02 5.91 6.97
CA SER A 248 -15.27 7.03 6.40
C SER A 248 -15.99 8.35 6.65
N MET A 249 -15.47 9.19 7.55
CA MET A 249 -15.84 10.59 7.67
C MET A 249 -15.14 11.41 6.59
N TYR A 250 -15.92 12.20 5.84
CA TYR A 250 -15.44 13.01 4.73
C TYR A 250 -14.96 14.39 5.20
N SER A 251 -15.79 15.12 5.94
CA SER A 251 -15.45 16.44 6.46
C SER A 251 -16.34 16.81 7.65
N LEU A 252 -15.97 17.87 8.36
CA LEU A 252 -16.75 18.46 9.44
C LEU A 252 -17.07 19.92 9.08
N GLU A 253 -18.32 20.35 9.13
CA GLU A 253 -18.71 21.75 8.83
C GLU A 253 -19.13 22.47 10.11
N ALA A 254 -18.42 23.51 10.51
CA ALA A 254 -18.81 24.40 11.61
C ALA A 254 -19.77 25.46 11.07
N ALA A 255 -20.96 25.60 11.65
CA ALA A 255 -21.97 26.55 11.19
C ALA A 255 -22.47 27.43 12.33
N SER A 256 -22.49 28.75 12.11
CA SER A 256 -22.97 29.75 13.07
C SER A 256 -23.76 30.86 12.37
N SER A 257 -24.20 31.88 13.12
CA SER A 257 -24.89 33.05 12.57
C SER A 257 -24.02 33.91 11.64
N SER A 258 -22.69 33.77 11.68
CA SER A 258 -21.75 34.57 10.89
C SER A 258 -21.28 33.90 9.60
N GLY A 259 -21.52 32.59 9.43
CA GLY A 259 -21.08 31.82 8.27
C GLY A 259 -20.99 30.32 8.57
N SER A 260 -20.47 29.56 7.59
CA SER A 260 -20.06 28.17 7.79
C SER A 260 -18.66 27.93 7.25
N ASP A 261 -17.90 27.10 7.97
CA ASP A 261 -16.52 26.75 7.66
C ASP A 261 -16.40 25.23 7.55
N THR A 262 -15.77 24.75 6.48
CA THR A 262 -15.50 23.32 6.31
C THR A 262 -14.12 22.99 6.87
N LEU A 263 -14.10 22.17 7.90
CA LEU A 263 -12.93 21.67 8.61
C LEU A 263 -12.53 20.32 8.03
N THR A 264 -11.25 20.19 7.65
CA THR A 264 -10.70 18.96 7.08
C THR A 264 -9.38 18.59 7.76
N SER A 265 -9.06 17.30 7.73
CA SER A 265 -7.78 16.77 8.22
C SER A 265 -6.83 16.57 7.04
N SER A 266 -5.54 16.54 7.34
CA SER A 266 -4.48 16.08 6.43
C SER A 266 -4.66 14.62 6.01
N GLU A 267 -5.40 13.82 6.78
CA GLU A 267 -5.79 12.45 6.43
C GLU A 267 -7.01 12.45 5.48
N LEU A 268 -6.83 11.85 4.29
CA LEU A 268 -7.92 11.65 3.32
C LEU A 268 -8.82 10.50 3.80
N HIS A 269 -10.13 10.75 3.93
CA HIS A 269 -11.14 9.78 4.41
C HIS A 269 -10.85 9.29 5.84
N ILE A 270 -11.22 10.12 6.83
CA ILE A 270 -10.89 9.89 8.24
C ILE A 270 -11.68 8.67 8.73
N PRO A 271 -11.02 7.54 9.07
CA PRO A 271 -11.70 6.39 9.61
C PRO A 271 -12.12 6.68 11.05
N VAL A 272 -13.43 6.75 11.30
CA VAL A 272 -14.00 6.99 12.63
C VAL A 272 -14.84 5.80 13.06
N VAL A 273 -14.65 5.33 14.29
CA VAL A 273 -15.44 4.26 14.91
C VAL A 273 -16.62 4.86 15.64
N LEU A 274 -17.81 4.31 15.41
CA LEU A 274 -19.03 4.70 16.12
C LEU A 274 -19.14 3.91 17.42
N ASP A 275 -18.92 4.55 18.56
CA ASP A 275 -18.70 3.88 19.83
C ASP A 275 -19.48 4.50 21.00
N SER A 276 -20.44 3.78 21.57
CA SER A 276 -21.18 4.19 22.79
C SER A 276 -20.45 3.85 24.10
N GLY A 277 -19.29 3.19 24.04
CA GLY A 277 -18.42 2.93 25.19
C GLY A 277 -17.77 4.20 25.74
N THR A 278 -17.74 5.27 24.95
CA THR A 278 -17.22 6.59 25.32
C THR A 278 -18.23 7.72 25.13
N SER A 279 -18.19 8.69 26.04
CA SER A 279 -19.08 9.85 25.99
C SER A 279 -18.57 10.95 25.05
N LEU A 280 -17.25 11.11 24.94
CA LEU A 280 -16.60 12.18 24.18
C LEU A 280 -16.22 11.69 22.77
N SER A 281 -16.14 12.61 21.80
CA SER A 281 -15.69 12.30 20.44
C SER A 281 -14.21 12.69 20.30
N TYR A 282 -13.40 11.82 19.70
CA TYR A 282 -11.96 11.98 19.54
C TYR A 282 -11.62 12.06 18.05
N LEU A 283 -11.10 13.20 17.61
CA LEU A 283 -10.77 13.51 16.22
C LEU A 283 -9.25 13.65 16.02
N PRO A 284 -8.76 13.60 14.77
CA PRO A 284 -7.37 13.91 14.46
C PRO A 284 -6.94 15.26 15.06
N GLN A 285 -5.68 15.34 15.49
CA GLN A 285 -5.11 16.53 16.15
C GLN A 285 -5.38 17.83 15.39
N ASP A 286 -5.19 17.81 14.07
CA ASP A 286 -5.34 18.99 13.20
C ASP A 286 -6.81 19.44 13.08
N MET A 287 -7.75 18.50 13.00
CA MET A 287 -9.18 18.77 12.95
C MET A 287 -9.73 19.22 14.31
N ALA A 288 -9.39 18.53 15.40
CA ALA A 288 -9.81 18.93 16.75
C ALA A 288 -9.31 20.33 17.12
N SER A 289 -8.07 20.66 16.74
CA SER A 289 -7.50 22.00 16.95
C SER A 289 -8.26 23.08 16.18
N GLN A 290 -8.70 22.80 14.94
CA GLN A 290 -9.54 23.71 14.16
C GLN A 290 -10.92 23.90 14.82
N VAL A 291 -11.55 22.81 15.26
CA VAL A 291 -12.83 22.86 15.99
C VAL A 291 -12.70 23.75 17.24
N TRP A 292 -11.65 23.57 18.04
CA TRP A 292 -11.42 24.40 19.22
C TRP A 292 -11.21 25.87 18.88
N GLN A 293 -10.54 26.18 17.77
CA GLN A 293 -10.37 27.55 17.29
C GLN A 293 -11.70 28.18 16.86
N GLU A 294 -12.62 27.44 16.26
CA GLU A 294 -13.96 27.95 15.88
C GLU A 294 -14.75 28.41 17.10
N VAL A 295 -14.84 27.56 18.13
CA VAL A 295 -15.60 27.88 19.35
C VAL A 295 -14.81 28.70 20.37
N GLY A 296 -13.51 28.90 20.15
CA GLY A 296 -12.61 29.58 21.09
C GLY A 296 -12.37 28.77 22.36
N ALA A 297 -12.44 27.44 22.30
CA ALA A 297 -12.14 26.57 23.43
C ALA A 297 -10.64 26.64 23.79
N ALA A 298 -10.33 26.65 25.08
CA ALA A 298 -8.96 26.65 25.56
C ALA A 298 -8.63 25.35 26.29
N TRP A 299 -7.52 24.72 25.90
CA TRP A 299 -7.00 23.57 26.61
C TRP A 299 -6.54 23.95 28.02
N ASP A 300 -6.97 23.19 29.02
CA ASP A 300 -6.52 23.33 30.40
C ASP A 300 -5.76 22.09 30.84
N SER A 301 -4.54 22.28 31.35
CA SER A 301 -3.65 21.19 31.75
C SER A 301 -4.09 20.50 33.04
N ASP A 302 -4.84 21.17 33.89
CA ASP A 302 -5.28 20.59 35.17
C ASP A 302 -6.57 19.79 34.97
N ALA A 303 -7.46 20.25 34.10
CA ALA A 303 -8.64 19.51 33.67
C ALA A 303 -8.34 18.45 32.59
N GLN A 304 -7.21 18.55 31.88
CA GLN A 304 -6.89 17.71 30.70
C GLN A 304 -8.00 17.75 29.63
N ALA A 305 -8.58 18.93 29.40
CA ALA A 305 -9.67 19.09 28.44
C ALA A 305 -9.79 20.50 27.84
N PRO A 306 -10.42 20.62 26.65
CA PRO A 306 -10.84 21.90 26.09
C PRO A 306 -12.04 22.47 26.89
N LEU A 307 -11.87 23.69 27.42
CA LEU A 307 -12.87 24.34 28.27
C LEU A 307 -13.59 25.49 27.54
N VAL A 308 -14.90 25.57 27.76
CA VAL A 308 -15.80 26.61 27.24
C VAL A 308 -16.77 27.10 28.33
N PRO A 309 -17.37 28.30 28.20
CA PRO A 309 -18.44 28.72 29.11
C PRO A 309 -19.68 27.83 28.98
N CYS A 310 -20.26 27.40 30.10
CA CYS A 310 -21.49 26.58 30.06
C CYS A 310 -22.67 27.26 29.34
N SER A 311 -22.66 28.59 29.20
CA SER A 311 -23.65 29.32 28.42
C SER A 311 -23.62 28.98 26.92
N PHE A 312 -22.53 28.40 26.42
CA PHE A 312 -22.40 27.97 25.03
C PHE A 312 -23.35 26.82 24.69
N ALA A 313 -23.85 26.08 25.68
CA ALA A 313 -24.89 25.06 25.44
C ALA A 313 -26.15 25.65 24.79
N ASN A 314 -26.44 26.94 24.99
CA ASN A 314 -27.59 27.63 24.41
C ASN A 314 -27.26 28.31 23.06
N HIS A 315 -26.07 28.09 22.51
CA HIS A 315 -25.63 28.73 21.28
C HIS A 315 -26.32 28.08 20.06
N ALA A 316 -26.75 28.90 19.10
CA ALA A 316 -27.49 28.43 17.91
C ALA A 316 -26.61 27.76 16.83
N GLY A 317 -25.29 27.77 17.03
CA GLY A 317 -24.33 27.11 16.13
C GLY A 317 -24.32 25.59 16.29
N HIS A 318 -23.76 24.89 15.31
CA HIS A 318 -23.66 23.43 15.28
C HIS A 318 -22.47 22.97 14.45
N PHE A 319 -22.10 21.70 14.59
CA PHE A 319 -21.10 21.02 13.77
C PHE A 319 -21.77 19.91 12.96
N SER A 320 -21.59 19.92 11.64
CA SER A 320 -22.19 18.95 10.73
C SER A 320 -21.15 17.93 10.29
N PHE A 321 -21.31 16.69 10.72
CA PHE A 321 -20.45 15.57 10.36
C PHE A 321 -20.94 14.98 9.04
N ILE A 322 -20.06 14.93 8.05
CA ILE A 322 -20.38 14.49 6.68
C ILE A 322 -19.65 13.19 6.43
N PHE A 323 -20.38 12.13 6.07
CA PHE A 323 -19.82 10.79 5.82
C PHE A 323 -19.87 10.42 4.34
N ALA A 324 -19.02 9.48 3.91
CA ALA A 324 -19.11 8.82 2.60
C ALA A 324 -19.19 9.77 1.38
N GLY A 325 -18.46 10.89 1.42
CA GLY A 325 -18.34 11.87 0.33
C GLY A 325 -19.18 13.15 0.54
N PRO A 326 -19.07 14.16 -0.34
CA PRO A 326 -19.68 15.48 -0.16
C PRO A 326 -21.22 15.49 -0.17
N LYS A 327 -21.83 14.46 -0.80
CA LYS A 327 -23.28 14.24 -0.84
C LYS A 327 -23.74 13.10 0.07
N GLY A 328 -22.85 12.53 0.87
CA GLY A 328 -23.26 11.51 1.82
C GLY A 328 -24.01 12.12 3.01
N PRO A 329 -24.45 11.28 3.96
CA PRO A 329 -25.34 11.70 5.02
C PRO A 329 -24.66 12.72 5.94
N ARG A 330 -25.45 13.71 6.37
CA ARG A 330 -25.02 14.79 7.24
C ARG A 330 -25.74 14.67 8.58
N VAL A 331 -24.98 14.69 9.66
CA VAL A 331 -25.51 14.70 11.04
C VAL A 331 -25.09 16.00 11.71
N ASN A 332 -26.07 16.83 12.05
CA ASN A 332 -25.85 18.12 12.68
C ASN A 332 -25.88 17.95 14.19
N VAL A 333 -24.74 18.19 14.85
CA VAL A 333 -24.57 18.12 16.30
C VAL A 333 -24.59 19.54 16.87
N THR A 334 -25.61 19.83 17.66
CA THR A 334 -25.84 21.14 18.27
C THR A 334 -24.97 21.38 19.51
N MET A 335 -24.74 22.65 19.88
CA MET A 335 -23.84 22.99 20.99
C MET A 335 -24.32 22.49 22.36
N ASN A 336 -25.62 22.30 22.58
CA ASN A 336 -26.15 21.67 23.79
C ASN A 336 -25.68 20.21 23.94
N GLU A 337 -25.36 19.52 22.85
CA GLU A 337 -24.84 18.15 22.87
C GLU A 337 -23.32 18.09 23.09
N LEU A 338 -22.60 19.15 22.69
CA LEU A 338 -21.15 19.26 22.77
C LEU A 338 -20.64 19.98 24.03
N VAL A 339 -21.49 20.69 24.78
CA VAL A 339 -21.08 21.42 25.98
C VAL A 339 -21.52 20.64 27.22
N LEU A 340 -20.54 20.04 27.91
CA LEU A 340 -20.78 19.12 29.02
C LEU A 340 -20.35 19.73 30.36
N PRO A 341 -21.09 19.49 31.46
CA PRO A 341 -20.71 19.99 32.78
C PRO A 341 -19.41 19.33 33.28
N LEU A 342 -18.46 20.17 33.75
CA LEU A 342 -17.15 19.70 34.26
C LEU A 342 -17.24 19.02 35.65
N THR A 343 -18.34 19.22 36.39
CA THR A 343 -18.57 18.58 37.69
C THR A 343 -20.06 18.34 37.93
N ASP A 344 -20.41 17.28 38.69
CA ASP A 344 -21.79 17.03 39.15
C ASP A 344 -22.24 18.03 40.24
N GLY A 345 -21.31 18.83 40.76
CA GLY A 345 -21.53 19.91 41.72
C GLY A 345 -21.64 21.29 41.06
N PRO A 346 -21.62 22.39 41.85
CA PRO A 346 -21.62 23.75 41.28
C PRO A 346 -20.38 23.93 40.40
N ALA A 347 -20.61 24.14 39.11
CA ALA A 347 -19.56 24.25 38.10
C ALA A 347 -18.51 25.32 38.50
N PRO A 348 -17.21 25.02 38.36
CA PRO A 348 -16.16 26.00 38.64
C PRO A 348 -16.32 27.21 37.73
N LYS A 349 -15.78 28.35 38.16
CA LYS A 349 -15.88 29.61 37.41
C LYS A 349 -14.54 30.01 36.83
N PHE A 350 -14.53 30.58 35.63
CA PHE A 350 -13.33 31.18 35.03
C PHE A 350 -12.72 32.21 36.00
N THR A 351 -11.43 32.10 36.28
CA THR A 351 -10.71 33.00 37.20
C THR A 351 -10.09 34.21 36.52
N SER A 352 -9.86 34.11 35.20
CA SER A 352 -9.20 35.09 34.34
C SER A 352 -9.83 35.08 32.94
N GLY A 353 -9.41 36.00 32.06
CA GLY A 353 -9.89 36.07 30.67
C GLY A 353 -11.29 36.69 30.50
N PRO A 354 -11.82 36.70 29.25
CA PRO A 354 -13.08 37.37 28.89
C PRO A 354 -14.32 36.80 29.59
N TYR A 355 -14.27 35.54 30.04
CA TYR A 355 -15.39 34.86 30.69
C TYR A 355 -15.28 34.81 32.22
N ARG A 356 -14.39 35.60 32.84
CA ARG A 356 -14.18 35.61 34.29
C ARG A 356 -15.51 35.65 35.07
N GLY A 357 -15.70 34.70 35.97
CA GLY A 357 -16.91 34.55 36.80
C GLY A 357 -18.07 33.77 36.16
N LYS A 358 -17.99 33.41 34.87
CA LYS A 358 -18.91 32.46 34.21
C LYS A 358 -18.55 31.02 34.60
N THR A 359 -19.53 30.12 34.57
CA THR A 359 -19.32 28.70 34.84
C THR A 359 -18.61 28.00 33.67
N VAL A 360 -17.72 27.08 34.01
CA VAL A 360 -16.83 26.34 33.11
C VAL A 360 -17.44 24.98 32.80
N CYS A 361 -17.48 24.66 31.51
CA CYS A 361 -17.90 23.37 30.97
C CYS A 361 -16.81 22.82 30.05
N GLU A 362 -16.79 21.52 29.87
CA GLU A 362 -15.93 20.81 28.94
C GLU A 362 -16.57 20.80 27.54
N PHE A 363 -15.73 20.83 26.52
CA PHE A 363 -16.14 20.70 25.14
C PHE A 363 -15.98 19.25 24.65
N GLY A 364 -17.02 18.72 24.03
CA GLY A 364 -17.24 17.29 23.76
C GLY A 364 -16.40 16.67 22.64
N ILE A 365 -15.50 17.44 22.02
CA ILE A 365 -14.58 16.97 20.97
C ILE A 365 -13.15 17.15 21.45
N LEU A 366 -12.41 16.05 21.54
CA LEU A 366 -11.00 16.00 21.92
C LEU A 366 -10.10 15.60 20.73
N ASN A 367 -8.81 15.86 20.90
CA ASN A 367 -7.76 15.45 19.98
C ASN A 367 -7.21 14.06 20.33
N GLN A 368 -6.82 13.29 19.31
CA GLN A 368 -6.07 12.05 19.47
C GLN A 368 -4.91 12.01 18.46
N THR A 369 -3.75 11.49 18.88
CA THR A 369 -2.52 11.50 18.10
C THR A 369 -2.41 10.38 17.05
N GLY A 370 -3.40 9.48 16.96
CA GLY A 370 -3.48 8.44 15.94
C GLY A 370 -4.75 7.59 16.03
N PRO A 371 -5.09 6.81 14.99
CA PRO A 371 -6.30 6.00 14.95
C PRO A 371 -6.28 4.82 15.94
N PRO A 372 -7.45 4.28 16.34
CA PRO A 372 -8.78 4.62 15.83
C PRO A 372 -9.33 5.93 16.41
N PHE A 373 -9.91 6.78 15.56
CA PHE A 373 -10.67 7.96 15.99
C PHE A 373 -12.09 7.53 16.37
N LEU A 374 -12.70 8.16 17.38
CA LEU A 374 -13.96 7.68 17.96
C LEU A 374 -15.03 8.78 17.88
N LEU A 375 -16.24 8.43 17.47
CA LEU A 375 -17.41 9.27 17.63
C LEU A 375 -18.27 8.71 18.76
N GLY A 376 -18.18 9.36 19.93
CA GLY A 376 -18.83 8.97 21.16
C GLY A 376 -20.27 9.45 21.29
N ASP A 377 -20.84 9.36 22.49
CA ASP A 377 -22.23 9.76 22.76
C ASP A 377 -22.54 11.21 22.37
N THR A 378 -21.57 12.12 22.48
CA THR A 378 -21.65 13.52 22.00
C THR A 378 -22.07 13.63 20.53
N PHE A 379 -21.67 12.68 19.70
CA PHE A 379 -22.14 12.54 18.33
C PHE A 379 -23.37 11.63 18.23
N LEU A 380 -23.32 10.44 18.85
CA LEU A 380 -24.33 9.40 18.69
C LEU A 380 -25.73 9.82 19.18
N ARG A 381 -25.84 10.77 20.12
CA ARG A 381 -27.14 11.34 20.50
C ARG A 381 -27.83 12.09 19.37
N SER A 382 -27.08 12.68 18.44
CA SER A 382 -27.60 13.39 17.27
C SER A 382 -27.85 12.47 16.06
N ALA A 383 -27.45 11.20 16.14
CA ALA A 383 -27.58 10.23 15.06
C ALA A 383 -28.54 9.09 15.43
N TYR A 384 -29.27 8.60 14.43
CA TYR A 384 -29.89 7.27 14.48
C TYR A 384 -29.03 6.33 13.66
N VAL A 385 -28.50 5.29 14.29
CA VAL A 385 -27.49 4.41 13.69
C VAL A 385 -28.01 2.98 13.65
N VAL A 386 -27.89 2.33 12.50
CA VAL A 386 -28.21 0.92 12.28
C VAL A 386 -26.92 0.17 12.00
N TYR A 387 -26.59 -0.79 12.84
CA TYR A 387 -25.43 -1.66 12.75
C TYR A 387 -25.84 -2.98 12.10
N ASP A 388 -25.40 -3.22 10.87
CA ASP A 388 -25.66 -4.47 10.13
C ASP A 388 -24.37 -5.29 10.03
N LEU A 389 -24.22 -6.26 10.94
CA LEU A 389 -23.01 -7.07 11.07
C LEU A 389 -22.95 -8.18 10.01
N VAL A 390 -24.07 -8.49 9.35
CA VAL A 390 -24.14 -9.51 8.28
C VAL A 390 -23.66 -8.92 6.97
N ASN A 391 -24.17 -7.74 6.60
CA ASN A 391 -23.80 -7.06 5.36
C ASN A 391 -22.55 -6.16 5.49
N ASN A 392 -22.06 -5.95 6.71
CA ASN A 392 -20.95 -5.03 7.02
C ASN A 392 -21.24 -3.59 6.57
N GLU A 393 -22.47 -3.13 6.86
CA GLU A 393 -22.97 -1.79 6.51
C GLU A 393 -23.47 -1.05 7.76
N ILE A 394 -23.36 0.27 7.76
CA ILE A 394 -23.96 1.17 8.74
C ILE A 394 -25.04 2.01 8.07
N GLY A 395 -26.27 1.93 8.58
CA GLY A 395 -27.33 2.89 8.26
C GLY A 395 -27.22 4.11 9.17
N ILE A 396 -27.21 5.32 8.63
CA ILE A 396 -27.15 6.54 9.44
C ILE A 396 -28.17 7.59 8.95
N ALA A 397 -28.81 8.25 9.90
CA ALA A 397 -29.72 9.37 9.70
C ALA A 397 -29.63 10.34 10.89
N ALA A 398 -30.14 11.57 10.72
CA ALA A 398 -30.27 12.50 11.83
C ALA A 398 -31.39 12.02 12.77
N THR A 399 -31.14 12.10 14.09
CA THR A 399 -32.13 11.72 15.10
C THR A 399 -33.37 12.64 15.08
N ASP A 400 -34.52 12.11 15.47
CA ASP A 400 -35.69 12.93 15.83
C ASP A 400 -35.78 13.06 17.36
N PHE A 401 -35.30 14.18 17.90
CA PHE A 401 -35.38 14.49 19.33
C PHE A 401 -36.82 14.64 19.86
N ASN A 402 -37.80 14.93 18.98
CA ASN A 402 -39.20 15.13 19.38
C ASN A 402 -40.03 13.83 19.28
N SER A 403 -39.41 12.72 18.91
CA SER A 403 -40.10 11.47 18.65
C SER A 403 -40.67 10.84 19.92
N THR A 404 -42.00 10.88 20.03
CA THR A 404 -42.78 10.18 21.06
C THR A 404 -43.50 8.95 20.54
N LYS A 405 -43.44 8.72 19.22
CA LYS A 405 -44.06 7.59 18.51
C LYS A 405 -43.03 6.51 18.21
N SER A 406 -43.51 5.34 17.80
CA SER A 406 -42.67 4.21 17.38
C SER A 406 -43.35 3.48 16.23
N ASN A 407 -42.59 3.19 15.18
CA ASN A 407 -42.99 2.36 14.04
C ASN A 407 -41.86 1.40 13.69
N VAL A 408 -41.90 0.23 14.33
CA VAL A 408 -40.87 -0.80 14.18
C VAL A 408 -41.05 -1.59 12.88
N VAL A 409 -40.00 -1.60 12.07
CA VAL A 409 -39.89 -2.38 10.84
C VAL A 409 -38.78 -3.42 11.02
N ALA A 410 -39.17 -4.69 11.03
CA ALA A 410 -38.23 -5.81 11.11
C ALA A 410 -37.48 -6.00 9.77
N PHE A 411 -36.27 -6.53 9.83
CA PHE A 411 -35.57 -7.01 8.64
C PHE A 411 -36.34 -8.18 8.01
N ALA A 412 -36.29 -8.28 6.68
CA ALA A 412 -37.05 -9.30 5.95
C ALA A 412 -36.50 -10.72 6.21
N SER A 413 -35.17 -10.86 6.25
CA SER A 413 -34.40 -12.11 6.38
C SER A 413 -32.96 -11.83 6.86
N ASP A 414 -32.19 -12.88 7.15
CA ASP A 414 -30.81 -12.84 7.70
C ASP A 414 -29.83 -11.96 6.91
N SER A 415 -29.93 -11.95 5.58
CA SER A 415 -29.11 -11.10 4.70
C SER A 415 -29.91 -9.99 4.00
N ALA A 416 -31.06 -9.60 4.56
CA ALA A 416 -31.85 -8.52 3.97
C ALA A 416 -31.13 -7.18 4.11
N ALA A 417 -31.24 -6.31 3.11
CA ALA A 417 -30.75 -4.94 3.23
C ALA A 417 -31.50 -4.19 4.34
N ILE A 418 -30.83 -3.21 4.95
CA ILE A 418 -31.42 -2.32 5.96
C ILE A 418 -32.75 -1.74 5.43
N PRO A 419 -33.89 -1.95 6.12
CA PRO A 419 -35.18 -1.48 5.65
C PRO A 419 -35.18 0.03 5.41
N SER A 420 -35.79 0.49 4.32
CA SER A 420 -35.90 1.92 3.97
C SER A 420 -34.57 2.67 3.78
N ALA A 421 -33.42 2.00 3.86
CA ALA A 421 -32.12 2.61 3.66
C ALA A 421 -31.79 2.73 2.17
N THR A 422 -31.10 3.80 1.82
CA THR A 422 -30.67 4.09 0.45
C THR A 422 -29.15 4.16 0.36
N ALA A 423 -28.59 3.68 -0.74
CA ALA A 423 -27.16 3.73 -0.98
C ALA A 423 -26.72 5.16 -1.34
N VAL A 424 -25.52 5.55 -0.91
CA VAL A 424 -24.90 6.81 -1.33
C VAL A 424 -24.46 6.66 -2.80
N SER A 425 -24.90 7.57 -3.66
CA SER A 425 -24.66 7.53 -5.11
C SER A 425 -23.21 7.75 -5.54
N ASP A 426 -22.37 8.31 -4.66
CA ASP A 426 -20.97 8.69 -4.92
C ASP A 426 -19.95 7.86 -4.10
N GLN A 427 -20.29 6.64 -3.66
CA GLN A 427 -19.32 5.75 -2.98
C GLN A 427 -18.26 5.26 -3.96
N GLY A 428 -17.06 5.82 -3.89
CA GLY A 428 -15.91 5.40 -4.69
C GLY A 428 -15.32 6.48 -5.60
N THR A 429 -15.93 7.67 -5.69
CA THR A 429 -15.21 8.80 -6.27
C THR A 429 -14.25 9.33 -5.22
N ALA A 430 -12.95 9.23 -5.49
CA ALA A 430 -11.89 9.90 -4.73
C ALA A 430 -11.98 11.42 -4.96
N ILE A 431 -13.11 12.03 -4.59
CA ILE A 431 -13.22 13.46 -4.39
C ILE A 431 -12.43 13.70 -3.11
N PRO A 432 -11.24 14.31 -3.17
CA PRO A 432 -10.54 14.66 -1.95
C PRO A 432 -11.46 15.58 -1.13
N PRO A 433 -11.57 15.40 0.20
CA PRO A 433 -12.21 16.39 1.05
C PRO A 433 -11.67 17.78 0.72
N PRO A 434 -12.50 18.83 0.79
CA PRO A 434 -12.08 20.19 0.47
C PRO A 434 -10.76 20.47 1.18
N GLN A 435 -9.70 20.83 0.44
CA GLN A 435 -8.46 21.23 1.10
C GLN A 435 -8.80 22.34 2.09
N ALA A 436 -8.29 22.25 3.32
CA ALA A 436 -8.48 23.25 4.35
C ALA A 436 -8.27 24.63 3.71
N THR A 437 -9.38 25.31 3.41
CA THR A 437 -9.35 26.71 3.02
C THR A 437 -8.66 27.39 4.17
N GLN A 438 -7.55 28.09 3.91
CA GLN A 438 -6.90 28.94 4.89
C GLN A 438 -7.97 29.56 5.79
N THR A 439 -8.00 29.15 7.06
CA THR A 439 -8.71 29.73 8.20
C THR A 439 -9.67 30.88 7.84
N GLY A 440 -10.71 30.57 7.07
CA GLY A 440 -11.92 31.35 7.14
C GLY A 440 -12.47 30.95 8.48
N LEU A 441 -12.08 31.61 9.56
CA LEU A 441 -12.75 31.50 10.85
C LEU A 441 -14.03 32.35 10.74
N SER A 442 -14.84 32.07 9.71
CA SER A 442 -15.97 32.90 9.30
C SER A 442 -17.17 32.63 10.19
N ALA A 443 -17.37 31.39 10.59
CA ALA A 443 -18.28 30.91 11.61
C ALA A 443 -17.78 31.25 13.03
N SER A 444 -16.47 31.34 13.25
CA SER A 444 -15.90 31.63 14.57
C SER A 444 -16.42 32.94 15.18
N LYS A 445 -16.62 33.98 14.36
CA LYS A 445 -17.17 35.27 14.82
C LYS A 445 -18.57 35.13 15.41
N GLY A 446 -19.36 34.20 14.89
CA GLY A 446 -20.70 33.91 15.35
C GLY A 446 -20.66 33.08 16.64
N PHE A 447 -19.76 32.11 16.75
CA PHE A 447 -19.53 31.36 17.99
C PHE A 447 -18.95 32.21 19.13
N GLN A 448 -18.11 33.19 18.78
CA GLN A 448 -17.36 34.05 19.72
C GLN A 448 -17.90 35.48 19.77
N ALA A 449 -19.14 35.73 19.33
CA ALA A 449 -19.72 37.08 19.21
C ALA A 449 -19.66 37.90 20.53
N ASP A 450 -19.57 37.22 21.67
CA ASP A 450 -19.46 37.82 23.01
C ASP A 450 -18.01 37.99 23.55
N SER A 451 -16.96 37.65 22.78
CA SER A 451 -15.56 37.65 23.24
C SER A 451 -14.55 37.90 22.12
N ALA A 452 -13.77 38.99 22.22
CA ALA A 452 -12.72 39.34 21.25
C ALA A 452 -11.30 38.87 21.64
N ALA A 453 -11.15 37.96 22.62
CA ALA A 453 -9.84 37.54 23.14
C ALA A 453 -9.69 36.02 23.27
N VAL A 454 -8.53 35.50 22.85
CA VAL A 454 -8.12 34.10 23.02
C VAL A 454 -8.03 33.78 24.52
N LEU A 455 -8.70 32.71 24.96
CA LEU A 455 -8.67 32.24 26.34
C LEU A 455 -7.27 31.70 26.71
N GLN A 456 -6.61 32.28 27.72
CA GLN A 456 -5.48 31.66 28.43
C GLN A 456 -6.02 30.69 29.51
N SER A 457 -5.20 29.72 29.98
CA SER A 457 -5.62 28.68 30.95
C SER A 457 -6.52 29.27 32.06
N PRO A 458 -7.81 28.89 32.08
CA PRO A 458 -8.84 29.65 32.77
C PRO A 458 -8.93 29.37 34.28
N LEU A 459 -8.28 28.30 34.75
CA LEU A 459 -8.32 27.84 36.14
C LEU A 459 -7.02 28.12 36.92
N SER A 460 -5.92 28.50 36.25
CA SER A 460 -4.63 28.72 36.93
C SER A 460 -4.52 30.15 37.50
N GLY A 461 -5.03 30.36 38.71
CA GLY A 461 -4.90 31.60 39.47
C GLY A 461 -4.58 31.33 40.94
N GLU A 462 -3.28 31.18 41.24
CA GLU A 462 -2.57 31.24 42.54
C GLU A 462 -1.58 30.08 42.73
N LYS A 463 -0.43 30.10 42.04
CA LYS A 463 0.75 29.35 42.49
C LYS A 463 1.45 30.14 43.59
N TYR A 464 1.20 29.78 44.85
CA TYR A 464 2.04 30.19 45.98
C TYR A 464 3.45 29.62 45.78
N MET A 465 4.42 30.51 45.58
CA MET A 465 5.85 30.20 45.61
C MET A 465 6.33 30.08 47.06
N TYR A 466 6.63 28.86 47.52
CA TYR A 466 7.58 28.60 48.60
C TYR A 466 8.23 27.22 48.38
N LYS A 467 9.56 27.12 48.52
CA LYS A 467 10.19 25.84 48.88
C LYS A 467 9.86 25.53 50.35
N ARG A 468 9.96 24.25 50.72
CA ARG A 468 9.62 23.68 52.05
C ARG A 468 10.37 24.31 53.26
N ASP A 469 11.21 25.31 53.03
CA ASP A 469 12.08 26.00 53.99
C ASP A 469 12.06 27.55 53.91
N GLY A 470 11.24 28.18 53.05
CA GLY A 470 10.86 29.59 53.23
C GLY A 470 11.84 30.69 52.79
N THR A 471 12.62 30.53 51.70
CA THR A 471 13.42 31.65 51.12
C THR A 471 13.20 31.88 49.62
N PRO A 472 13.31 33.15 49.12
CA PRO A 472 13.09 33.49 47.70
C PRO A 472 14.39 33.42 46.87
N ASN A 473 14.32 32.91 45.63
CA ASN A 473 15.50 32.83 44.75
C ASN A 473 15.61 34.04 43.82
N THR A 474 16.83 34.56 43.70
CA THR A 474 17.21 35.76 42.95
C THR A 474 17.82 35.41 41.58
N TYR A 475 17.80 36.44 40.73
CA TYR A 475 18.09 36.56 39.29
C TYR A 475 19.45 36.07 38.71
N LEU A 476 19.47 35.97 37.36
CA LEU A 476 20.51 36.29 36.34
C LEU A 476 21.33 35.15 35.64
N ALA A 477 21.41 35.27 34.30
CA ALA A 477 22.40 34.70 33.35
C ALA A 477 23.84 35.25 33.62
N PRO A 478 24.97 34.92 32.91
CA PRO A 478 25.16 34.34 31.56
C PRO A 478 26.43 33.44 31.29
N ALA A 479 26.64 33.04 30.01
CA ALA A 479 27.89 32.84 29.22
C ALA A 479 29.00 31.79 29.56
N HIS A 480 29.39 31.02 28.51
CA HIS A 480 30.71 30.49 28.02
C HIS A 480 31.85 30.05 28.99
N PRO A 481 32.78 29.11 28.64
CA PRO A 481 33.68 29.20 27.47
C PRO A 481 34.22 27.90 26.83
N ALA A 482 35.02 28.11 25.78
CA ALA A 482 35.86 27.17 25.04
C ALA A 482 37.14 26.73 25.78
N HIS A 483 37.78 25.66 25.31
CA HIS A 483 39.21 25.38 25.51
C HIS A 483 39.82 24.69 24.28
N ASP A 484 40.86 25.32 23.74
CA ASP A 484 41.94 24.77 22.91
C ASP A 484 42.88 23.88 23.76
N GLU A 485 43.54 22.90 23.13
CA GLU A 485 44.99 22.75 23.23
C GLU A 485 45.60 21.87 22.12
N CYS A 486 46.72 22.36 21.59
CA CYS A 486 47.57 21.78 20.55
C CYS A 486 48.72 20.92 21.13
N ALA A 487 49.28 20.04 20.29
CA ALA A 487 50.71 19.97 19.89
C ALA A 487 51.46 18.62 20.03
N GLY A 488 52.17 18.27 18.94
CA GLY A 488 53.43 17.50 18.87
C GLY A 488 53.29 16.06 18.33
N GLY A 489 54.01 15.56 17.32
CA GLY A 489 55.15 16.03 16.53
C GLY A 489 56.16 14.89 16.25
N ARG A 490 56.76 14.88 15.03
CA ARG A 490 57.92 14.10 14.47
C ARG A 490 57.55 12.88 13.59
N GLN A 491 57.76 12.89 12.26
CA GLN A 491 58.98 12.93 11.40
C GLN A 491 59.76 11.62 11.28
N MET A 492 59.83 11.05 10.06
CA MET A 492 61.03 10.76 9.23
C MET A 492 60.58 10.03 7.94
N ALA A 493 60.81 10.60 6.74
CA ALA A 493 61.93 10.35 5.80
C ALA A 493 61.83 8.96 5.11
N GLN A 494 61.96 8.72 3.80
CA GLN A 494 62.77 9.34 2.73
C GLN A 494 62.29 8.80 1.34
N GLN A 495 62.49 9.63 0.32
CA GLN A 495 62.41 9.47 -1.16
C GLN A 495 63.52 8.54 -1.75
N PRO A 496 63.79 8.40 -3.09
CA PRO A 496 63.12 8.87 -4.34
C PRO A 496 63.15 7.90 -5.56
N SER A 497 62.68 8.41 -6.71
CA SER A 497 63.23 8.29 -8.10
C SER A 497 62.49 7.38 -9.10
N ALA A 498 62.38 7.63 -10.41
CA ALA A 498 62.52 8.80 -11.30
C ALA A 498 62.23 8.35 -12.77
N LEU A 499 61.83 9.29 -13.66
CA LEU A 499 62.01 9.35 -15.15
C LEU A 499 61.31 8.26 -16.01
N GLY A 500 60.71 8.51 -17.19
CA GLY A 500 60.56 9.68 -18.08
C GLY A 500 59.79 9.28 -19.35
N ASP A 501 59.28 10.26 -20.12
CA ASP A 501 58.87 10.14 -21.54
C ASP A 501 60.14 10.11 -22.46
N PRO A 502 60.13 10.03 -23.83
CA PRO A 502 59.06 10.18 -24.85
C PRO A 502 59.20 9.31 -26.16
N GLU A 503 58.44 9.70 -27.22
CA GLU A 503 58.61 9.46 -28.70
C GLU A 503 58.15 8.09 -29.29
N ALA A 504 57.32 7.97 -30.35
CA ALA A 504 57.14 8.57 -31.68
C ALA A 504 57.84 7.81 -32.85
N GLU A 505 57.15 7.79 -34.01
CA GLU A 505 57.61 7.52 -35.40
C GLU A 505 57.39 6.15 -36.10
N SER A 506 56.47 6.18 -37.08
CA SER A 506 56.65 6.04 -38.55
C SER A 506 57.11 4.71 -39.24
N GLY A 507 56.48 4.42 -40.40
CA GLY A 507 57.10 3.67 -41.52
C GLY A 507 56.19 2.70 -42.31
N GLY A 508 55.74 3.09 -43.52
CA GLY A 508 55.19 2.19 -44.57
C GLY A 508 56.29 1.33 -45.26
N PRO A 509 56.18 0.81 -46.52
CA PRO A 509 55.20 1.04 -47.62
C PRO A 509 54.69 -0.25 -48.35
N GLY A 510 53.63 -0.18 -49.19
CA GLY A 510 53.62 -0.34 -50.67
C GLY A 510 53.69 -1.80 -51.22
N ILE A 511 53.19 -2.24 -52.39
CA ILE A 511 52.50 -1.67 -53.57
C ILE A 511 52.17 -2.82 -54.57
N GLN A 512 51.05 -2.72 -55.30
CA GLN A 512 50.71 -3.22 -56.67
C GLN A 512 50.55 -4.71 -57.07
N GLY A 513 49.47 -4.98 -57.83
CA GLY A 513 49.63 -5.42 -59.23
C GLY A 513 48.55 -6.30 -59.93
N ARG A 514 47.84 -5.69 -60.90
CA ARG A 514 47.41 -6.20 -62.25
C ARG A 514 46.37 -7.34 -62.35
N ARG A 515 45.56 -7.52 -63.42
CA ARG A 515 44.94 -6.78 -64.57
C ARG A 515 44.43 -7.88 -65.57
N ARG A 516 43.48 -7.52 -66.46
CA ARG A 516 43.14 -8.08 -67.81
C ARG A 516 42.02 -9.14 -67.92
N HIS A 517 41.21 -9.25 -68.98
CA HIS A 517 40.73 -8.41 -70.11
C HIS A 517 39.80 -9.25 -71.03
N SER A 518 38.65 -8.67 -71.48
CA SER A 518 38.00 -8.73 -72.84
C SER A 518 37.51 -10.06 -73.47
N PRO A 519 36.79 -10.09 -74.64
CA PRO A 519 35.94 -9.10 -75.39
C PRO A 519 34.56 -9.68 -75.91
N GLU A 520 33.47 -8.90 -76.10
CA GLU A 520 32.84 -8.25 -77.32
C GLU A 520 31.68 -8.98 -78.09
N LEU A 521 30.50 -8.29 -78.13
CA LEU A 521 29.48 -8.04 -79.21
C LEU A 521 28.62 -9.18 -79.83
N PRO A 522 27.37 -8.96 -80.40
CA PRO A 522 26.59 -7.71 -80.66
C PRO A 522 25.02 -7.69 -80.37
N LEU A 523 24.47 -6.46 -80.26
CA LEU A 523 23.22 -5.76 -80.74
C LEU A 523 21.75 -6.33 -80.86
N PHE A 524 20.80 -5.51 -80.33
CA PHE A 524 19.38 -5.14 -80.71
C PHE A 524 18.21 -6.17 -80.58
N ALA A 525 16.99 -5.89 -80.07
CA ALA A 525 16.29 -4.69 -79.55
C ALA A 525 15.05 -5.07 -78.68
N ASP A 526 14.65 -4.14 -77.79
CA ASP A 526 13.37 -3.91 -77.08
C ASP A 526 12.84 -4.91 -76.03
N PHE A 527 13.23 -4.68 -74.76
CA PHE A 527 12.36 -4.70 -73.56
C PHE A 527 13.10 -4.00 -72.41
N GLN A 528 13.08 -2.66 -72.41
CA GLN A 528 13.92 -1.79 -71.58
C GLN A 528 13.06 -1.07 -70.53
N SER A 529 12.90 -1.66 -69.33
CA SER A 529 12.50 -0.96 -68.09
C SER A 529 12.66 -1.79 -66.82
N ASP A 530 12.58 -3.12 -66.90
CA ASP A 530 12.39 -3.95 -65.69
C ASP A 530 13.64 -4.69 -65.19
N LEU A 531 14.77 -4.57 -65.89
CA LEU A 531 16.03 -5.22 -65.48
C LEU A 531 17.04 -4.30 -64.78
N GLU A 532 16.93 -2.97 -64.91
CA GLU A 532 17.86 -2.03 -64.26
C GLU A 532 17.70 -2.03 -62.72
N ALA A 533 16.50 -2.25 -62.19
CA ALA A 533 16.27 -2.27 -60.73
C ALA A 533 16.74 -3.56 -60.02
N CYS A 534 17.06 -4.63 -60.75
CA CYS A 534 17.46 -5.92 -60.18
C CYS A 534 18.99 -6.10 -60.13
N CYS A 535 19.74 -5.44 -61.03
CA CYS A 535 21.18 -5.58 -61.14
C CYS A 535 21.99 -4.65 -60.22
N GLU A 536 21.44 -3.52 -59.77
CA GLU A 536 22.14 -2.65 -58.80
C GLU A 536 22.25 -3.25 -57.39
N ARG A 537 21.44 -4.25 -57.04
CA ARG A 537 21.52 -4.93 -55.73
C ARG A 537 22.62 -5.99 -55.61
N ARG A 538 23.36 -6.30 -56.69
CA ARG A 538 24.40 -7.36 -56.67
C ARG A 538 25.84 -6.87 -56.86
N ALA A 539 26.08 -5.57 -56.93
CA ALA A 539 27.42 -5.00 -57.11
C ALA A 539 28.02 -4.34 -55.86
N GLY A 540 27.54 -4.66 -54.65
CA GLY A 540 28.04 -4.13 -53.37
C GLY A 540 28.36 -5.18 -52.31
N SER A 541 28.54 -6.45 -52.68
CA SER A 541 28.68 -7.57 -51.74
C SER A 541 30.11 -7.84 -51.25
N ASP A 542 31.11 -7.07 -51.68
CA ASP A 542 32.52 -7.27 -51.28
C ASP A 542 33.08 -6.18 -50.34
N ASP A 543 32.24 -5.28 -49.80
CA ASP A 543 32.70 -4.16 -48.96
C ASP A 543 31.86 -3.94 -47.67
N ALA A 544 31.23 -4.99 -47.13
CA ALA A 544 30.49 -4.89 -45.86
C ALA A 544 31.39 -4.50 -44.66
N ALA A 545 32.72 -4.61 -44.80
CA ALA A 545 33.70 -4.20 -43.80
C ALA A 545 34.11 -2.71 -43.89
N SER A 546 33.75 -1.99 -44.96
CA SER A 546 34.14 -0.58 -45.17
C SER A 546 33.03 0.43 -44.89
N LEU A 547 31.79 -0.02 -44.65
CA LEU A 547 30.68 0.81 -44.19
C LEU A 547 30.74 0.99 -42.67
N THR A 548 31.68 1.79 -42.18
CA THR A 548 31.63 2.18 -40.77
C THR A 548 30.40 3.06 -40.52
N PRO A 549 29.79 3.01 -39.31
CA PRO A 549 28.73 3.91 -38.90
C PRO A 549 29.03 5.39 -39.21
N GLU A 550 30.30 5.82 -39.11
CA GLU A 550 30.70 7.19 -39.45
C GLU A 550 30.61 7.48 -40.96
N TYR A 551 31.03 6.54 -41.82
CA TYR A 551 30.94 6.68 -43.27
C TYR A 551 29.49 6.73 -43.75
N VAL A 552 28.60 5.93 -43.13
CA VAL A 552 27.18 5.89 -43.48
C VAL A 552 26.45 7.14 -42.98
N ALA A 553 26.78 7.63 -41.79
CA ALA A 553 26.23 8.90 -41.27
C ALA A 553 26.66 10.10 -42.13
N ALA A 554 27.91 10.13 -42.61
CA ALA A 554 28.41 11.20 -43.48
C ALA A 554 27.78 11.21 -44.88
N ASN A 555 27.30 10.06 -45.35
CA ASN A 555 26.69 9.90 -46.68
C ASN A 555 25.17 9.71 -46.64
N MET A 556 24.51 10.04 -45.51
CA MET A 556 23.05 9.95 -45.39
C MET A 556 22.38 10.91 -46.39
N ALA A 557 21.37 10.41 -47.11
CA ALA A 557 20.60 11.23 -48.03
C ALA A 557 19.98 12.45 -47.30
N PRO A 558 20.07 13.68 -47.85
CA PRO A 558 19.56 14.87 -47.18
C PRO A 558 18.08 14.80 -46.81
N GLU A 559 17.27 14.12 -47.64
CA GLU A 559 15.85 13.88 -47.38
C GLU A 559 15.61 13.02 -46.13
N GLU A 560 16.45 12.01 -45.92
CA GLU A 560 16.34 11.09 -44.78
C GLU A 560 16.82 11.76 -43.48
N ALA A 561 17.88 12.57 -43.56
CA ALA A 561 18.33 13.40 -42.44
C ALA A 561 17.25 14.41 -42.03
N ALA A 562 16.56 15.02 -42.99
CA ALA A 562 15.43 15.92 -42.74
C ALA A 562 14.18 15.21 -42.19
N ARG A 563 13.95 13.94 -42.54
CA ARG A 563 12.89 13.12 -41.94
C ARG A 563 13.20 12.85 -40.47
N LEU A 564 14.40 12.35 -40.17
CA LEU A 564 14.82 12.00 -38.81
C LEU A 564 14.86 13.21 -37.89
N SER A 565 15.24 14.39 -38.39
CA SER A 565 15.29 15.62 -37.58
C SER A 565 13.93 16.02 -36.99
N ARG A 566 12.82 15.54 -37.59
CA ARG A 566 11.44 15.81 -37.18
C ARG A 566 10.83 14.74 -36.28
N VAL A 567 11.51 13.60 -36.08
CA VAL A 567 11.01 12.52 -35.21
C VAL A 567 11.48 12.74 -33.78
N ARG A 568 10.59 12.53 -32.80
CA ARG A 568 10.91 12.47 -31.37
C ARG A 568 10.30 11.22 -30.75
N ASN A 569 11.12 10.42 -30.09
CA ASN A 569 10.65 9.27 -29.31
C ASN A 569 10.77 9.62 -27.83
N ILE A 570 9.64 9.98 -27.23
CA ILE A 570 9.59 10.55 -25.88
C ILE A 570 8.77 9.70 -24.91
N GLY A 571 9.26 9.59 -23.69
CA GLY A 571 8.49 9.03 -22.57
C GLY A 571 8.05 10.10 -21.60
N ILE A 572 6.85 9.97 -21.05
CA ILE A 572 6.42 10.76 -19.89
C ILE A 572 6.62 9.90 -18.64
N ALA A 573 7.44 10.37 -17.69
CA ALA A 573 7.77 9.66 -16.46
C ALA A 573 7.68 10.59 -15.24
N ALA A 574 7.21 10.07 -14.11
CA ALA A 574 6.91 10.86 -12.91
C ALA A 574 6.55 9.97 -11.73
N HIS A 575 6.50 10.56 -10.54
CA HIS A 575 5.90 9.93 -9.35
C HIS A 575 4.38 9.69 -9.52
N ILE A 576 3.81 8.80 -8.69
CA ILE A 576 2.36 8.61 -8.58
C ILE A 576 1.68 9.96 -8.32
N ASP A 577 0.49 10.17 -8.89
CA ASP A 577 -0.29 11.39 -8.73
C ASP A 577 0.44 12.70 -9.07
N SER A 578 1.49 12.67 -9.90
CA SER A 578 2.11 13.89 -10.44
C SER A 578 1.37 14.43 -11.68
N GLY A 579 0.36 13.71 -12.16
CA GLY A 579 -0.46 14.10 -13.31
C GLY A 579 0.13 13.71 -14.67
N LYS A 580 0.82 12.55 -14.77
CA LYS A 580 1.35 12.01 -16.04
C LYS A 580 0.27 11.85 -17.09
N THR A 581 -0.68 10.97 -16.85
CA THR A 581 -1.79 10.67 -17.75
C THR A 581 -2.60 11.94 -18.07
N THR A 582 -2.78 12.83 -17.10
CA THR A 582 -3.42 14.13 -17.32
C THR A 582 -2.65 15.00 -18.31
N ALA A 583 -1.31 15.06 -18.19
CA ALA A 583 -0.46 15.78 -19.14
C ALA A 583 -0.47 15.11 -20.51
N THR A 584 -0.35 13.78 -20.58
CA THR A 584 -0.44 12.97 -21.81
C THR A 584 -1.74 13.26 -22.57
N GLU A 585 -2.88 13.28 -21.88
CA GLU A 585 -4.18 13.66 -22.48
C GLU A 585 -4.16 15.07 -23.09
N ARG A 586 -3.50 16.05 -22.44
CA ARG A 586 -3.38 17.40 -23.00
C ARG A 586 -2.47 17.43 -24.22
N VAL A 587 -1.38 16.67 -24.21
CA VAL A 587 -0.54 16.48 -25.39
C VAL A 587 -1.37 15.96 -26.57
N LEU A 588 -2.19 14.93 -26.35
CA LEU A 588 -3.06 14.38 -27.38
C LEU A 588 -4.12 15.37 -27.88
N PHE A 589 -4.63 16.22 -27.00
CA PHE A 589 -5.62 17.24 -27.38
C PHE A 589 -4.99 18.37 -28.20
N TYR A 590 -3.85 18.90 -27.76
CA TYR A 590 -3.17 20.00 -28.46
C TYR A 590 -2.56 19.56 -29.80
N THR A 591 -2.19 18.29 -29.95
CA THR A 591 -1.78 17.70 -31.23
C THR A 591 -2.96 17.33 -32.14
N GLY A 592 -4.21 17.57 -31.70
CA GLY A 592 -5.43 17.35 -32.48
C GLY A 592 -5.85 15.88 -32.62
N ARG A 593 -5.22 14.97 -31.86
CA ARG A 593 -5.52 13.53 -31.91
C ARG A 593 -6.79 13.15 -31.15
N ILE A 594 -7.10 13.85 -30.06
CA ILE A 594 -8.39 13.73 -29.36
C ILE A 594 -9.20 15.02 -29.47
N LYS A 595 -10.52 14.88 -29.61
CA LYS A 595 -11.45 16.02 -29.74
C LYS A 595 -11.95 16.57 -28.40
N ALA A 596 -11.96 15.71 -27.39
CA ALA A 596 -12.37 16.03 -26.03
C ALA A 596 -11.39 15.38 -25.07
N ILE A 597 -11.16 16.04 -23.94
CA ILE A 597 -10.28 15.54 -22.90
C ILE A 597 -11.13 14.99 -21.76
N HIS A 598 -10.80 13.78 -21.32
CA HIS A 598 -11.44 13.12 -20.19
C HIS A 598 -10.47 12.97 -19.03
N GLU A 599 -10.97 13.02 -17.80
CA GLU A 599 -10.15 12.91 -16.60
C GLU A 599 -10.10 11.46 -16.10
N VAL A 600 -8.94 11.06 -15.55
CA VAL A 600 -8.67 9.70 -15.03
C VAL A 600 -9.67 9.28 -13.94
N ARG A 601 -10.25 10.23 -13.21
CA ARG A 601 -11.35 10.02 -12.24
C ARG A 601 -12.49 11.03 -12.45
N GLY A 602 -12.76 11.37 -13.71
CA GLY A 602 -13.83 12.30 -14.06
C GLY A 602 -15.22 11.73 -13.78
N LYS A 603 -16.22 12.62 -13.61
CA LYS A 603 -17.63 12.23 -13.41
C LYS A 603 -18.24 11.52 -14.62
N ASP A 604 -17.54 11.56 -15.75
CA ASP A 604 -18.03 11.20 -17.08
C ASP A 604 -18.04 9.68 -17.32
N ALA A 605 -17.47 8.86 -16.42
CA ALA A 605 -17.30 7.40 -16.52
C ALA A 605 -16.52 6.90 -17.78
N VAL A 606 -16.12 7.77 -18.71
CA VAL A 606 -15.34 7.43 -19.91
C VAL A 606 -13.86 7.14 -19.57
N GLY A 607 -13.29 7.88 -18.61
CA GLY A 607 -11.87 7.79 -18.23
C GLY A 607 -10.91 8.39 -19.27
N ALA A 608 -9.64 8.51 -18.93
CA ALA A 608 -8.60 8.94 -19.89
C ALA A 608 -8.44 7.89 -21.02
N LYS A 609 -8.15 8.33 -22.24
CA LYS A 609 -7.94 7.46 -23.42
C LYS A 609 -6.71 6.58 -23.26
N MET A 610 -5.71 7.02 -22.48
CA MET A 610 -4.48 6.28 -22.24
C MET A 610 -4.63 5.11 -21.26
N ASP A 611 -5.61 5.17 -20.35
CA ASP A 611 -5.93 4.07 -19.43
C ASP A 611 -7.02 3.19 -20.08
N SER A 612 -6.59 2.26 -20.93
CA SER A 612 -7.50 1.42 -21.72
C SER A 612 -8.03 0.22 -20.96
N MET A 613 -7.29 -0.27 -19.96
CA MET A 613 -7.71 -1.39 -19.14
C MET A 613 -8.78 -0.95 -18.14
N GLU A 614 -9.79 -1.79 -17.93
CA GLU A 614 -10.84 -1.53 -16.94
C GLU A 614 -10.27 -1.37 -15.52
N LEU A 615 -9.26 -2.18 -15.18
CA LEU A 615 -8.50 -2.10 -13.93
C LEU A 615 -7.77 -0.76 -13.73
N GLU A 616 -7.22 -0.19 -14.80
CA GLU A 616 -6.54 1.11 -14.75
C GLU A 616 -7.54 2.23 -14.46
N ARG A 617 -8.74 2.17 -15.06
CA ARG A 617 -9.83 3.13 -14.82
C ARG A 617 -10.41 3.02 -13.41
N GLU A 618 -10.60 1.80 -12.90
CA GLU A 618 -11.12 1.56 -11.55
C GLU A 618 -10.14 2.03 -10.48
N LYS A 619 -8.86 1.65 -10.60
CA LYS A 619 -7.83 2.02 -9.61
C LYS A 619 -7.33 3.47 -9.82
N GLY A 620 -7.51 4.03 -11.02
CA GLY A 620 -7.05 5.37 -11.41
C GLY A 620 -5.52 5.47 -11.50
N ILE A 621 -4.86 4.41 -11.96
CA ILE A 621 -3.41 4.33 -12.14
C ILE A 621 -3.11 3.67 -13.48
N THR A 622 -2.01 4.08 -14.13
CA THR A 622 -1.49 3.43 -15.33
C THR A 622 -0.66 2.19 -14.92
N ILE A 623 -1.03 1.02 -15.45
CA ILE A 623 -0.44 -0.29 -15.15
C ILE A 623 0.48 -0.71 -16.29
N GLN A 624 0.01 -0.65 -17.54
CA GLN A 624 0.80 -0.96 -18.73
C GLN A 624 1.25 0.32 -19.42
N SER A 625 2.43 0.28 -20.05
CA SER A 625 2.88 1.43 -20.85
C SER A 625 2.02 1.59 -22.11
N ALA A 626 1.47 2.77 -22.33
CA ALA A 626 0.63 3.07 -23.50
C ALA A 626 1.45 3.83 -24.55
N ALA A 627 1.56 3.28 -25.76
CA ALA A 627 2.26 3.91 -26.88
C ALA A 627 1.26 4.58 -27.84
N THR A 628 1.58 5.81 -28.25
CA THR A 628 0.74 6.60 -29.15
C THR A 628 1.59 7.47 -30.07
N PHE A 629 1.08 7.69 -31.28
CA PHE A 629 1.69 8.58 -32.26
C PHE A 629 0.89 9.89 -32.38
N CYS A 630 1.56 11.03 -32.37
CA CYS A 630 0.93 12.34 -32.58
C CYS A 630 1.83 13.33 -33.34
N ASP A 631 1.21 14.33 -33.96
CA ASP A 631 1.92 15.35 -34.74
C ASP A 631 1.83 16.70 -34.03
N TRP A 632 2.97 17.33 -33.79
CA TRP A 632 3.06 18.67 -33.22
C TRP A 632 3.46 19.68 -34.27
N LYS A 633 2.67 20.74 -34.42
CA LYS A 633 2.93 21.84 -35.35
C LYS A 633 3.56 22.98 -34.57
N LYS A 634 4.87 23.17 -34.74
CA LYS A 634 5.60 24.28 -34.13
C LYS A 634 5.72 25.41 -35.15
N THR A 635 5.39 26.63 -34.74
CA THR A 635 5.63 27.83 -35.56
C THR A 635 6.95 28.46 -35.11
N GLU A 636 7.94 28.49 -36.00
CA GLU A 636 9.25 29.10 -35.74
C GLU A 636 9.63 30.03 -36.88
N ASN A 637 9.98 31.28 -36.55
CA ASN A 637 10.31 32.32 -37.54
C ASN A 637 9.24 32.55 -38.63
N GLY A 638 7.96 32.35 -38.27
CA GLY A 638 6.82 32.47 -39.19
C GLY A 638 6.63 31.30 -40.15
N LYS A 639 7.39 30.21 -40.00
CA LYS A 639 7.20 28.95 -40.71
C LYS A 639 6.63 27.89 -39.77
N GLU A 640 5.60 27.19 -40.23
CA GLU A 640 5.01 26.06 -39.51
C GLU A 640 5.75 24.78 -39.91
N GLU A 641 6.37 24.13 -38.94
CA GLU A 641 7.02 22.83 -39.11
C GLU A 641 6.29 21.76 -38.30
N THR A 642 6.09 20.59 -38.92
CA THR A 642 5.46 19.44 -38.27
C THR A 642 6.53 18.49 -37.74
N TYR A 643 6.42 18.16 -36.45
CA TYR A 643 7.21 17.17 -35.75
C TYR A 643 6.36 15.95 -35.42
N HIS A 644 6.96 14.77 -35.51
CA HIS A 644 6.32 13.47 -35.28
C HIS A 644 6.75 12.91 -33.93
N PHE A 645 5.80 12.80 -33.00
CA PHE A 645 6.04 12.31 -31.64
C PHE A 645 5.57 10.86 -31.51
N ASN A 646 6.48 9.97 -31.15
CA ASN A 646 6.17 8.66 -30.58
C ASN A 646 6.21 8.80 -29.06
N LEU A 647 5.03 8.85 -28.46
CA LEU A 647 4.86 9.08 -27.03
C LEU A 647 4.57 7.75 -26.32
N ILE A 648 5.35 7.46 -25.27
CA ILE A 648 5.10 6.34 -24.37
C ILE A 648 4.74 6.89 -22.99
N ASP A 649 3.51 6.65 -22.54
CA ASP A 649 3.11 6.94 -21.16
C ASP A 649 3.54 5.79 -20.26
N THR A 650 4.27 6.10 -19.19
CA THR A 650 4.87 5.10 -18.31
C THR A 650 4.15 5.02 -16.96
N PRO A 651 4.01 3.82 -16.38
CA PRO A 651 3.48 3.67 -15.03
C PRO A 651 4.26 4.48 -13.99
N GLY A 652 3.54 5.04 -13.02
CA GLY A 652 4.16 5.74 -11.89
C GLY A 652 4.50 4.86 -10.70
N HIS A 653 3.94 3.66 -10.65
CA HIS A 653 3.96 2.83 -9.45
C HIS A 653 5.17 1.89 -9.45
N ILE A 654 5.77 1.69 -8.28
CA ILE A 654 6.99 0.87 -8.08
C ILE A 654 6.78 -0.63 -8.40
N ASP A 655 5.54 -1.09 -8.36
CA ASP A 655 5.21 -2.48 -8.67
C ASP A 655 5.27 -2.78 -10.18
N PHE A 656 5.17 -1.74 -11.03
CA PHE A 656 5.23 -1.85 -12.49
C PHE A 656 6.53 -1.23 -13.04
N THR A 657 7.59 -1.22 -12.25
CA THR A 657 8.89 -0.65 -12.63
C THR A 657 9.48 -1.27 -13.91
N ILE A 658 9.17 -2.53 -14.21
CA ILE A 658 9.57 -3.18 -15.47
C ILE A 658 9.00 -2.50 -16.71
N GLU A 659 7.78 -1.96 -16.65
CA GLU A 659 7.21 -1.17 -17.75
C GLU A 659 8.02 0.11 -18.00
N VAL A 660 8.50 0.74 -16.92
CA VAL A 660 9.36 1.92 -17.00
C VAL A 660 10.73 1.58 -17.58
N GLU A 661 11.35 0.46 -17.14
CA GLU A 661 12.62 -0.03 -17.69
C GLU A 661 12.50 -0.29 -19.21
N ARG A 662 11.41 -0.95 -19.62
CA ARG A 662 11.15 -1.27 -21.03
C ARG A 662 10.94 -0.04 -21.89
N ALA A 663 10.15 0.92 -21.40
CA ALA A 663 9.93 2.17 -22.08
C ALA A 663 11.25 2.96 -22.21
N LEU A 664 11.97 3.19 -21.11
CA LEU A 664 13.21 3.97 -21.13
C LEU A 664 14.29 3.36 -22.02
N ARG A 665 14.30 2.03 -22.21
CA ARG A 665 15.26 1.36 -23.11
C ARG A 665 15.09 1.70 -24.59
N VAL A 666 13.87 2.06 -25.02
CA VAL A 666 13.54 2.32 -26.44
C VAL A 666 13.37 3.80 -26.77
N LEU A 667 13.34 4.67 -25.77
CA LEU A 667 13.13 6.10 -25.91
C LEU A 667 14.44 6.84 -26.15
N ASP A 668 14.38 7.89 -26.97
CA ASP A 668 15.53 8.77 -27.22
C ASP A 668 15.58 9.93 -26.23
N GLY A 669 14.45 10.29 -25.60
CA GLY A 669 14.36 11.32 -24.56
C GLY A 669 13.15 11.14 -23.66
N ALA A 670 13.10 11.89 -22.56
CA ALA A 670 11.99 11.82 -21.61
C ALA A 670 11.58 13.18 -21.04
N VAL A 671 10.30 13.30 -20.70
CA VAL A 671 9.75 14.40 -19.92
C VAL A 671 9.54 13.90 -18.49
N MET A 672 10.34 14.43 -17.57
CA MET A 672 10.24 14.12 -16.15
C MET A 672 9.26 15.10 -15.48
N ILE A 673 8.07 14.62 -15.12
CA ILE A 673 7.05 15.45 -14.48
C ILE A 673 7.24 15.45 -12.96
N LEU A 674 7.16 16.62 -12.36
CA LEU A 674 7.27 16.85 -10.91
C LEU A 674 6.04 17.63 -10.42
N CYS A 675 5.62 17.39 -9.18
CA CYS A 675 4.54 18.16 -8.56
C CYS A 675 5.09 19.47 -7.97
N ALA A 676 4.47 20.61 -8.26
CA ALA A 676 4.86 21.92 -7.73
C ALA A 676 4.83 22.00 -6.18
N VAL A 677 4.00 21.19 -5.52
CA VAL A 677 3.87 21.18 -4.05
C VAL A 677 4.90 20.23 -3.40
N SER A 678 4.98 19.01 -3.96
CA SER A 678 5.75 17.90 -3.38
C SER A 678 7.23 17.92 -3.77
N GLY A 679 7.55 18.42 -4.97
CA GLY A 679 8.89 18.40 -5.55
C GLY A 679 9.39 16.98 -5.87
N VAL A 680 10.67 16.71 -5.59
CA VAL A 680 11.32 15.41 -5.82
C VAL A 680 10.98 14.43 -4.70
N GLN A 681 10.34 13.33 -5.08
CA GLN A 681 9.91 12.23 -4.21
C GLN A 681 10.80 10.99 -4.40
N SER A 682 10.59 9.96 -3.58
CA SER A 682 11.40 8.73 -3.62
C SER A 682 11.39 8.05 -4.99
N GLN A 683 10.21 7.85 -5.59
CA GLN A 683 10.13 7.21 -6.91
C GLN A 683 10.68 8.10 -8.04
N THR A 684 10.66 9.43 -7.89
CA THR A 684 11.36 10.32 -8.83
C THR A 684 12.85 9.98 -8.88
N THR A 685 13.44 9.64 -7.74
CA THR A 685 14.86 9.24 -7.64
C THR A 685 15.10 7.89 -8.30
N THR A 686 14.16 6.94 -8.14
CA THR A 686 14.21 5.64 -8.85
C THR A 686 14.15 5.84 -10.36
N VAL A 687 13.20 6.63 -10.86
CA VAL A 687 13.07 6.96 -12.28
C VAL A 687 14.31 7.68 -12.81
N ASP A 688 14.90 8.59 -12.02
CA ASP A 688 16.18 9.23 -12.35
C ASP A 688 17.32 8.22 -12.53
N ARG A 689 17.47 7.28 -11.59
CA ARG A 689 18.47 6.20 -11.67
C ARG A 689 18.27 5.36 -12.94
N GLN A 690 17.03 5.07 -13.33
CA GLN A 690 16.73 4.32 -14.56
C GLN A 690 17.07 5.10 -15.82
N MET A 691 16.74 6.39 -15.87
CA MET A 691 17.12 7.27 -16.99
C MET A 691 18.65 7.36 -17.12
N LYS A 692 19.37 7.47 -16.00
CA LYS A 692 20.84 7.45 -15.98
C LYS A 692 21.40 6.11 -16.49
N ARG A 693 20.81 4.97 -16.11
CA ARG A 693 21.22 3.63 -16.58
C ARG A 693 21.14 3.47 -18.09
N TYR A 694 20.07 3.96 -18.71
CA TYR A 694 19.88 3.88 -20.16
C TYR A 694 20.36 5.11 -20.93
N ASN A 695 21.04 6.04 -20.25
CA ASN A 695 21.59 7.24 -20.87
C ASN A 695 20.53 8.08 -21.60
N VAL A 696 19.34 8.24 -21.01
CA VAL A 696 18.21 8.97 -21.63
C VAL A 696 18.25 10.46 -21.24
N PRO A 697 18.42 11.39 -22.18
CA PRO A 697 18.25 12.82 -21.97
C PRO A 697 16.84 13.19 -21.51
N ARG A 698 16.73 14.25 -20.71
CA ARG A 698 15.43 14.63 -20.16
C ARG A 698 15.24 16.12 -19.97
N ILE A 699 13.99 16.54 -20.05
CA ILE A 699 13.51 17.84 -19.61
C ILE A 699 12.63 17.66 -18.37
N SER A 700 12.62 18.66 -17.49
CA SER A 700 11.80 18.62 -16.28
C SER A 700 10.58 19.53 -16.43
N PHE A 701 9.39 19.01 -16.12
CA PHE A 701 8.15 19.78 -16.14
C PHE A 701 7.49 19.80 -14.76
N ILE A 702 7.47 20.98 -14.14
CA ILE A 702 6.79 21.19 -12.86
C ILE A 702 5.30 21.41 -13.14
N ASN A 703 4.50 20.39 -12.85
CA ASN A 703 3.06 20.36 -13.03
C ASN A 703 2.33 20.74 -11.74
N LYS A 704 1.01 20.96 -11.85
CA LYS A 704 0.11 21.31 -10.74
C LYS A 704 0.40 22.68 -10.10
N MET A 705 0.81 23.65 -10.91
CA MET A 705 0.98 25.05 -10.50
C MET A 705 -0.31 25.71 -9.99
N ASP A 706 -1.46 25.11 -10.25
CA ASP A 706 -2.80 25.48 -9.79
C ASP A 706 -3.11 25.08 -8.35
N ARG A 707 -2.29 24.23 -7.71
CA ARG A 707 -2.57 23.76 -6.34
C ARG A 707 -2.10 24.73 -5.27
N MET A 708 -2.85 24.81 -4.18
CA MET A 708 -2.41 25.54 -2.98
C MET A 708 -1.06 25.02 -2.46
N GLY A 709 -0.15 25.93 -2.13
CA GLY A 709 1.22 25.64 -1.74
C GLY A 709 2.17 25.33 -2.91
N ALA A 710 1.80 25.65 -4.15
CA ALA A 710 2.68 25.48 -5.31
C ALA A 710 3.95 26.32 -5.17
N ASN A 711 5.11 25.65 -5.14
CA ASN A 711 6.41 26.30 -5.07
C ASN A 711 7.38 25.64 -6.07
N PRO A 712 7.48 26.17 -7.30
CA PRO A 712 8.34 25.57 -8.33
C PRO A 712 9.83 25.70 -8.01
N TRP A 713 10.23 26.73 -7.26
CA TRP A 713 11.63 26.97 -6.91
C TRP A 713 12.20 25.86 -6.01
N LYS A 714 11.37 25.40 -5.05
CA LYS A 714 11.69 24.24 -4.22
C LYS A 714 11.95 22.99 -5.07
N ALA A 715 11.16 22.77 -6.13
CA ALA A 715 11.36 21.63 -7.02
C ALA A 715 12.67 21.76 -7.81
N VAL A 716 12.99 22.94 -8.34
CA VAL A 716 14.28 23.21 -9.04
C VAL A 716 15.47 22.95 -8.11
N GLU A 717 15.44 23.46 -6.88
CA GLU A 717 16.50 23.23 -5.90
C GLU A 717 16.64 21.75 -5.53
N GLN A 718 15.53 21.04 -5.39
CA GLN A 718 15.53 19.61 -5.10
C GLN A 718 16.08 18.77 -6.26
N ILE A 719 15.92 19.17 -7.53
CA ILE A 719 16.59 18.51 -8.65
C ILE A 719 18.11 18.65 -8.50
N ASN A 720 18.59 19.86 -8.22
CA ASN A 720 20.03 20.12 -8.06
C ASN A 720 20.62 19.37 -6.86
N THR A 721 19.93 19.34 -5.72
CA THR A 721 20.45 18.76 -4.48
C THR A 721 20.21 17.26 -4.36
N LYS A 722 18.99 16.77 -4.62
CA LYS A 722 18.63 15.36 -4.45
C LYS A 722 18.96 14.49 -5.65
N LEU A 723 18.74 14.99 -6.88
CA LEU A 723 19.06 14.24 -8.11
C LEU A 723 20.50 14.49 -8.59
N LYS A 724 21.19 15.46 -7.97
CA LYS A 724 22.56 15.87 -8.29
C LYS A 724 22.76 16.17 -9.77
N MET A 725 21.78 16.85 -10.35
CA MET A 725 21.79 17.23 -11.75
C MET A 725 21.66 18.76 -11.85
N PRO A 726 22.60 19.45 -12.52
CA PRO A 726 22.46 20.86 -12.82
C PRO A 726 21.15 21.13 -13.55
N ALA A 727 20.30 21.96 -12.94
CA ALA A 727 19.00 22.30 -13.49
C ALA A 727 18.68 23.75 -13.21
N ALA A 728 18.17 24.45 -14.22
CA ALA A 728 17.69 25.82 -14.08
C ALA A 728 16.33 25.99 -14.76
N ALA A 729 15.54 26.91 -14.22
CA ALA A 729 14.27 27.30 -14.80
C ALA A 729 14.52 28.06 -16.10
N ILE A 730 13.82 27.66 -17.18
CA ILE A 730 13.77 28.43 -18.43
C ILE A 730 12.50 29.29 -18.52
N GLN A 731 11.64 29.19 -17.51
CA GLN A 731 10.38 29.92 -17.38
C GLN A 731 10.17 30.39 -15.94
N ILE A 732 9.44 31.50 -15.78
CA ILE A 732 8.90 31.93 -14.48
C ILE A 732 7.37 31.98 -14.53
N PRO A 733 6.68 31.60 -13.45
CA PRO A 733 5.22 31.59 -13.46
C PRO A 733 4.65 33.00 -13.28
N ILE A 734 3.56 33.30 -13.99
CA ILE A 734 2.75 34.50 -13.80
C ILE A 734 1.61 34.12 -12.86
N GLY A 735 1.75 34.50 -11.59
CA GLY A 735 0.88 34.06 -10.51
C GLY A 735 1.18 32.63 -10.03
N ALA A 736 0.39 32.15 -9.07
CA ALA A 736 0.47 30.80 -8.52
C ALA A 736 -0.92 30.37 -8.05
N GLU A 737 -1.12 29.07 -7.86
CA GLU A 737 -2.39 28.51 -7.38
C GLU A 737 -3.54 28.90 -8.33
N ASP A 738 -4.69 29.31 -7.79
CA ASP A 738 -5.83 29.80 -8.58
C ASP A 738 -5.48 31.03 -9.44
N GLY A 739 -4.49 31.82 -9.01
CA GLY A 739 -4.00 33.00 -9.72
C GLY A 739 -2.97 32.70 -10.82
N PHE A 740 -2.64 31.44 -11.10
CA PHE A 740 -1.69 31.09 -12.16
C PHE A 740 -2.30 31.36 -13.54
N GLU A 741 -1.80 32.35 -14.28
CA GLU A 741 -2.37 32.79 -15.57
C GLU A 741 -1.49 32.43 -16.78
N GLY A 742 -0.19 32.26 -16.57
CA GLY A 742 0.76 32.08 -17.65
C GLY A 742 2.20 31.90 -17.19
N VAL A 743 3.14 31.99 -18.12
CA VAL A 743 4.58 31.90 -17.86
C VAL A 743 5.33 32.96 -18.65
N VAL A 744 6.45 33.44 -18.12
CA VAL A 744 7.40 34.26 -18.87
C VAL A 744 8.56 33.37 -19.31
N ASP A 745 8.86 33.39 -20.61
CA ASP A 745 10.03 32.74 -21.19
C ASP A 745 11.28 33.56 -20.90
N LEU A 746 12.27 32.97 -20.24
CA LEU A 746 13.53 33.63 -19.89
C LEU A 746 14.53 33.72 -21.05
N ILE A 747 14.31 32.95 -22.12
CA ILE A 747 15.18 32.96 -23.29
C ILE A 747 14.79 34.14 -24.19
N GLU A 748 13.52 34.22 -24.58
CA GLU A 748 13.03 35.33 -25.42
C GLU A 748 12.65 36.58 -24.63
N MET A 749 12.56 36.49 -23.29
CA MET A 749 12.13 37.56 -22.40
C MET A 749 10.72 38.07 -22.72
N LYS A 750 9.79 37.14 -22.97
CA LYS A 750 8.38 37.43 -23.33
C LYS A 750 7.41 36.73 -22.39
N ALA A 751 6.27 37.37 -22.12
CA ALA A 751 5.18 36.81 -21.33
C ALA A 751 4.20 36.03 -22.21
N MET A 752 3.87 34.80 -21.83
CA MET A 752 2.88 33.94 -22.48
C MET A 752 1.66 33.75 -21.58
N TYR A 753 0.48 34.11 -22.11
CA TYR A 753 -0.80 33.92 -21.47
C TYR A 753 -1.63 32.87 -22.23
N PHE A 754 -2.33 32.02 -21.49
CA PHE A 754 -3.11 30.92 -22.07
C PHE A 754 -4.61 31.24 -21.90
N GLU A 755 -5.22 31.71 -22.98
CA GLU A 755 -6.59 32.22 -23.00
C GLU A 755 -7.52 31.30 -23.80
N GLY A 756 -8.83 31.49 -23.62
CA GLY A 756 -9.86 30.73 -24.31
C GLY A 756 -10.11 29.34 -23.72
N PRO A 757 -11.07 28.58 -24.29
CA PRO A 757 -11.42 27.26 -23.78
C PRO A 757 -10.21 26.32 -23.88
N ARG A 758 -9.87 25.68 -22.75
CA ARG A 758 -8.73 24.74 -22.60
C ARG A 758 -7.37 25.34 -23.01
N GLY A 759 -7.19 26.66 -22.88
CA GLY A 759 -5.91 27.33 -23.13
C GLY A 759 -5.43 27.27 -24.58
N THR A 760 -6.34 27.13 -25.55
CA THR A 760 -6.01 26.97 -26.98
C THR A 760 -5.49 28.23 -27.67
N LYS A 761 -5.77 29.43 -27.11
CA LYS A 761 -5.23 30.69 -27.63
C LYS A 761 -4.05 31.13 -26.77
N VAL A 762 -2.84 30.97 -27.30
CA VAL A 762 -1.62 31.47 -26.66
C VAL A 762 -1.40 32.93 -27.07
N ARG A 763 -1.46 33.85 -26.12
CA ARG A 763 -1.15 35.27 -26.33
C ARG A 763 0.27 35.55 -25.83
N VAL A 764 1.18 35.84 -26.75
CA VAL A 764 2.54 36.26 -26.45
C VAL A 764 2.59 37.79 -26.36
N SER A 765 3.23 38.31 -25.31
CA SER A 765 3.38 39.74 -25.02
C SER A 765 4.85 40.06 -24.80
N ASP A 766 5.35 41.10 -25.47
CA ASP A 766 6.72 41.62 -25.25
C ASP A 766 6.86 42.34 -23.91
N GLN A 767 5.75 42.66 -23.24
CA GLN A 767 5.74 43.29 -21.93
C GLN A 767 5.60 42.23 -20.83
N ILE A 768 6.63 42.11 -19.99
CA ILE A 768 6.64 41.33 -18.75
C ILE A 768 5.92 42.14 -17.65
N PRO A 769 5.05 41.52 -16.81
CA PRO A 769 4.43 42.21 -15.67
C PRO A 769 5.46 42.89 -14.77
N GLY A 770 5.23 44.15 -14.40
CA GLY A 770 6.19 44.97 -13.63
C GLY A 770 6.81 44.29 -12.40
N PRO A 771 6.03 43.61 -11.53
CA PRO A 771 6.59 42.91 -10.36
C PRO A 771 7.51 41.73 -10.70
N LEU A 772 7.46 41.21 -11.93
CA LEU A 772 8.23 40.05 -12.37
C LEU A 772 9.46 40.41 -13.20
N GLN A 773 9.66 41.67 -13.59
CA GLN A 773 10.81 42.09 -14.40
C GLN A 773 12.15 41.82 -13.70
N ASP A 774 12.28 42.26 -12.45
CA ASP A 774 13.51 42.07 -11.68
C ASP A 774 13.80 40.58 -11.45
N LEU A 775 12.76 39.80 -11.13
CA LEU A 775 12.86 38.36 -10.97
C LEU A 775 13.22 37.65 -12.28
N ALA A 776 12.68 38.08 -13.41
CA ALA A 776 13.02 37.52 -14.73
C ALA A 776 14.49 37.77 -15.08
N ALA A 777 14.99 38.98 -14.84
CA ALA A 777 16.40 39.32 -15.05
C ALA A 777 17.32 38.47 -14.15
N GLU A 778 16.99 38.36 -12.86
CA GLU A 778 17.73 37.53 -11.90
C GLU A 778 17.76 36.06 -12.35
N LYS A 779 16.60 35.48 -12.71
CA LYS A 779 16.53 34.05 -13.08
C LYS A 779 17.15 33.77 -14.44
N ARG A 780 17.12 34.72 -15.39
CA ARG A 780 17.88 34.62 -16.64
C ARG A 780 19.38 34.58 -16.37
N GLN A 781 19.87 35.41 -15.45
CA GLN A 781 21.28 35.40 -15.06
C GLN A 781 21.68 34.05 -14.44
N VAL A 782 20.87 33.52 -13.51
CA VAL A 782 21.09 32.19 -12.91
C VAL A 782 21.09 31.08 -13.97
N LEU A 783 20.24 31.17 -15.00
CA LEU A 783 20.24 30.23 -16.12
C LEU A 783 21.56 30.27 -16.90
N ILE A 784 22.06 31.47 -17.22
CA ILE A 784 23.32 31.63 -17.96
C ILE A 784 24.50 31.12 -17.12
N GLU A 785 24.54 31.45 -15.82
CA GLU A 785 25.56 30.94 -14.89
C GLU A 785 25.57 29.42 -14.83
N LYS A 786 24.39 28.80 -14.71
CA LYS A 786 24.27 27.34 -14.68
C LYS A 786 24.63 26.69 -16.00
N LEU A 787 24.44 27.37 -17.12
CA LEU A 787 24.89 26.90 -18.43
C LEU A 787 26.41 27.05 -18.58
N ALA A 788 27.01 28.12 -18.07
CA ALA A 788 28.47 28.29 -18.05
C ALA A 788 29.18 27.19 -17.22
N ASP A 789 28.53 26.66 -16.18
CA ASP A 789 29.05 25.52 -15.41
C ASP A 789 29.16 24.22 -16.24
N VAL A 790 28.44 24.10 -17.36
CA VAL A 790 28.25 22.82 -18.10
C VAL A 790 28.49 22.90 -19.62
N ASP A 791 28.55 24.09 -20.22
CA ASP A 791 28.76 24.27 -21.66
C ASP A 791 29.93 25.23 -21.91
N ASP A 792 30.98 24.73 -22.57
CA ASP A 792 32.24 25.46 -22.76
C ASP A 792 32.06 26.76 -23.56
N GLU A 793 31.17 26.79 -24.57
CA GLU A 793 30.93 27.99 -25.38
C GLU A 793 30.28 29.10 -24.55
N ILE A 794 29.31 28.77 -23.70
CA ILE A 794 28.70 29.74 -22.78
C ILE A 794 29.69 30.14 -21.68
N ALA A 795 30.54 29.22 -21.21
CA ALA A 795 31.56 29.53 -20.22
C ALA A 795 32.54 30.61 -20.70
N GLU A 796 33.03 30.50 -21.95
CA GLU A 796 33.89 31.51 -22.57
C GLU A 796 33.19 32.86 -22.69
N ILE A 797 31.96 32.90 -23.23
CA ILE A 797 31.16 34.12 -23.37
C ILE A 797 30.93 34.79 -22.00
N TYR A 798 30.61 34.00 -20.98
CA TYR A 798 30.36 34.47 -19.62
C TYR A 798 31.62 35.04 -18.96
N LEU A 799 32.77 34.37 -19.11
CA LEU A 799 34.07 34.83 -18.57
C LEU A 799 34.56 36.12 -19.24
N ASP A 800 34.22 36.33 -20.50
CA ASP A 800 34.49 37.56 -21.25
C ASP A 800 33.51 38.70 -20.93
N GLU A 801 32.62 38.51 -19.94
CA GLU A 801 31.57 39.46 -19.54
C GLU A 801 30.64 39.87 -20.70
N GLN A 802 30.44 38.96 -21.68
CA GLN A 802 29.53 39.17 -22.81
C GLN A 802 28.18 38.49 -22.56
N GLU A 803 27.08 39.09 -23.05
CA GLU A 803 25.76 38.45 -22.99
C GLU A 803 25.56 37.50 -24.18
N PRO A 804 25.24 36.21 -23.94
CA PRO A 804 24.95 35.27 -25.02
C PRO A 804 23.64 35.62 -25.72
N THR A 805 23.61 35.39 -27.03
CA THR A 805 22.40 35.56 -27.85
C THR A 805 21.37 34.45 -27.57
N ASN A 806 20.09 34.70 -27.87
CA ASN A 806 19.03 33.71 -27.64
C ASN A 806 19.27 32.39 -28.40
N GLU A 807 19.86 32.45 -29.59
CA GLU A 807 20.23 31.26 -30.37
C GLU A 807 21.35 30.47 -29.71
N GLN A 808 22.36 31.15 -29.16
CA GLN A 808 23.44 30.52 -28.40
C GLN A 808 22.91 29.86 -27.12
N ILE A 809 22.00 30.51 -26.39
CA ILE A 809 21.36 29.94 -25.20
C ILE A 809 20.57 28.67 -25.57
N LYS A 810 19.72 28.72 -26.61
CA LYS A 810 18.95 27.54 -27.06
C LYS A 810 19.88 26.39 -27.49
N ALA A 811 20.94 26.70 -28.23
CA ALA A 811 21.93 25.72 -28.67
C ALA A 811 22.68 25.07 -27.49
N ALA A 812 23.12 25.87 -26.52
CA ALA A 812 23.79 25.39 -25.31
C ALA A 812 22.88 24.49 -24.47
N ILE A 813 21.62 24.89 -24.24
CA ILE A 813 20.63 24.05 -23.53
C ILE A 813 20.50 22.71 -24.26
N ARG A 814 20.38 22.71 -25.59
CA ARG A 814 20.24 21.47 -26.37
C ARG A 814 21.47 20.57 -26.24
N ARG A 815 22.68 21.11 -26.39
CA ARG A 815 23.94 20.35 -26.25
C ARG A 815 24.06 19.74 -24.85
N ALA A 816 23.89 20.56 -23.82
CA ALA A 816 24.00 20.11 -22.43
C ALA A 816 22.91 19.11 -22.03
N THR A 817 21.68 19.28 -22.55
CA THR A 817 20.56 18.33 -22.33
C THR A 817 20.86 16.99 -23.00
N THR A 818 21.29 16.99 -24.26
CA THR A 818 21.64 15.77 -25.01
C THR A 818 22.83 15.04 -24.38
N ALA A 819 23.79 15.79 -23.83
CA ALA A 819 24.91 15.25 -23.06
C ALA A 819 24.52 14.74 -21.67
N ARG A 820 23.29 14.99 -21.21
CA ARG A 820 22.74 14.64 -19.87
C ARG A 820 23.43 15.38 -18.72
N MET A 821 24.03 16.52 -19.00
CA MET A 821 24.72 17.37 -18.02
C MET A 821 23.82 18.47 -17.45
N PHE A 822 22.74 18.81 -18.17
CA PHE A 822 21.78 19.82 -17.76
C PHE A 822 20.35 19.34 -17.98
N SER A 823 19.43 19.79 -17.13
CA SER A 823 17.98 19.61 -17.34
C SER A 823 17.27 20.95 -17.34
N PRO A 824 16.71 21.40 -18.47
CA PRO A 824 15.85 22.58 -18.50
C PRO A 824 14.56 22.32 -17.72
N VAL A 825 14.16 23.28 -16.88
CA VAL A 825 12.95 23.17 -16.06
C VAL A 825 11.87 24.11 -16.56
N LEU A 826 10.74 23.52 -16.94
CA LEU A 826 9.51 24.19 -17.37
C LEU A 826 8.44 24.12 -16.28
N MET A 827 7.43 24.97 -16.36
CA MET A 827 6.37 25.06 -15.35
C MET A 827 4.99 25.18 -16.00
N GLY A 828 3.99 24.53 -15.42
CA GLY A 828 2.62 24.61 -15.92
C GLY A 828 1.59 23.86 -15.09
N SER A 829 0.37 23.83 -15.61
CA SER A 829 -0.72 23.03 -15.05
C SER A 829 -1.48 22.32 -16.16
N ALA A 830 -1.34 20.99 -16.19
CA ALA A 830 -2.10 20.14 -17.10
C ALA A 830 -3.60 20.07 -16.76
N LEU A 831 -3.97 20.31 -15.50
CA LEU A 831 -5.38 20.31 -15.08
C LEU A 831 -6.07 21.61 -15.48
N ALA A 832 -5.40 22.74 -15.26
CA ALA A 832 -5.90 24.07 -15.63
C ALA A 832 -5.69 24.41 -17.11
N ASP A 833 -5.12 23.48 -17.90
CA ASP A 833 -4.85 23.64 -19.33
C ASP A 833 -3.93 24.84 -19.66
N LYS A 834 -2.92 25.07 -18.83
CA LYS A 834 -1.99 26.22 -18.93
C LYS A 834 -0.54 25.74 -19.06
N ALA A 835 0.18 26.34 -20.01
CA ALA A 835 1.63 26.13 -20.23
C ALA A 835 2.07 24.68 -20.53
N VAL A 836 1.22 23.88 -21.19
CA VAL A 836 1.64 22.57 -21.74
C VAL A 836 2.25 22.72 -23.13
N GLN A 837 1.80 23.68 -23.95
CA GLN A 837 2.33 23.92 -25.29
C GLN A 837 3.83 24.29 -25.29
N PRO A 838 4.33 25.17 -24.38
CA PRO A 838 5.76 25.44 -24.29
C PRO A 838 6.60 24.21 -23.92
N MET A 839 6.02 23.24 -23.20
CA MET A 839 6.67 21.95 -22.95
C MET A 839 6.80 21.13 -24.24
N LEU A 840 5.81 21.16 -25.12
CA LEU A 840 5.89 20.50 -26.44
C LEU A 840 6.93 21.19 -27.35
N ASP A 841 7.02 22.51 -27.30
CA ASP A 841 8.06 23.25 -28.03
C ASP A 841 9.46 22.90 -27.48
N ALA A 842 9.62 22.83 -26.16
CA ALA A 842 10.87 22.41 -25.52
C ALA A 842 11.28 20.96 -25.85
N VAL A 843 10.32 20.06 -26.07
CA VAL A 843 10.60 18.70 -26.58
C VAL A 843 11.24 18.77 -27.97
N CYS A 844 10.72 19.62 -28.87
CA CYS A 844 11.34 19.81 -30.18
C CYS A 844 12.75 20.39 -30.06
N ASP A 845 12.91 21.39 -29.18
CA ASP A 845 14.09 22.26 -29.13
C ASP A 845 15.26 21.63 -28.38
N TYR A 846 15.01 20.88 -27.31
CA TYR A 846 16.05 20.41 -26.41
C TYR A 846 16.21 18.89 -26.37
N LEU A 847 15.16 18.11 -26.69
CA LEU A 847 15.31 16.65 -26.76
C LEU A 847 15.90 16.19 -28.10
N PRO A 848 16.66 15.09 -28.08
CA PRO A 848 17.33 14.57 -29.26
C PRO A 848 16.35 13.94 -30.25
N ASN A 849 16.80 13.83 -31.49
CA ASN A 849 16.19 12.97 -32.49
C ASN A 849 16.91 11.59 -32.54
N PRO A 850 16.38 10.60 -33.27
CA PRO A 850 16.97 9.25 -33.29
C PRO A 850 18.42 9.18 -33.78
N SER A 851 18.88 10.13 -34.60
CA SER A 851 20.25 10.13 -35.13
C SER A 851 21.28 10.75 -34.20
N GLN A 852 20.84 11.42 -33.13
CA GLN A 852 21.70 12.06 -32.14
C GLN A 852 22.00 11.17 -30.93
N ILE A 853 21.26 10.07 -30.75
CA ILE A 853 21.50 9.10 -29.68
C ILE A 853 22.31 7.91 -30.21
N GLU A 854 23.37 7.58 -29.49
CA GLU A 854 24.20 6.42 -29.79
C GLU A 854 23.54 5.15 -29.27
N ASN A 855 23.13 4.29 -30.20
CA ASN A 855 22.57 2.98 -29.89
C ASN A 855 23.59 1.88 -30.21
N MET A 856 23.80 0.97 -29.26
CA MET A 856 24.76 -0.14 -29.40
C MET A 856 24.04 -1.49 -29.46
N ALA A 857 24.51 -2.36 -30.35
CA ALA A 857 24.19 -3.78 -30.41
C ALA A 857 25.43 -4.62 -30.07
N LEU A 858 25.24 -5.92 -29.83
CA LEU A 858 26.28 -6.89 -29.54
C LEU A 858 26.37 -7.88 -30.70
N ASP A 859 27.56 -8.09 -31.25
CA ASP A 859 27.81 -9.03 -32.33
C ASP A 859 28.12 -10.43 -31.78
N LYS A 860 27.18 -11.37 -31.93
CA LYS A 860 27.34 -12.75 -31.43
C LYS A 860 28.50 -13.49 -32.09
N SER A 861 28.81 -13.18 -33.34
CA SER A 861 29.90 -13.83 -34.07
C SER A 861 31.28 -13.42 -33.57
N LYS A 862 31.37 -12.27 -32.89
CA LYS A 862 32.60 -11.70 -32.34
C LYS A 862 32.61 -11.65 -30.82
N GLY A 863 31.99 -12.64 -30.17
CA GLY A 863 31.96 -12.75 -28.71
C GLY A 863 31.29 -11.55 -28.03
N GLU A 864 30.15 -11.10 -28.58
CA GLU A 864 29.34 -9.99 -28.04
C GLU A 864 30.06 -8.63 -28.00
N LYS A 865 31.00 -8.41 -28.93
CA LYS A 865 31.62 -7.09 -29.08
C LYS A 865 30.56 -6.04 -29.43
N SER A 866 30.64 -4.89 -28.76
CA SER A 866 29.74 -3.75 -28.97
C SER A 866 29.92 -3.12 -30.36
N VAL A 867 28.82 -2.91 -31.08
CA VAL A 867 28.74 -2.33 -32.43
C VAL A 867 27.72 -1.19 -32.43
N LYS A 868 28.10 -0.04 -32.97
CA LYS A 868 27.22 1.13 -33.09
C LYS A 868 26.22 0.94 -34.23
N LEU A 869 24.95 1.20 -33.94
CA LEU A 869 23.86 1.21 -34.92
C LEU A 869 23.67 2.62 -35.48
N VAL A 870 23.27 2.71 -36.75
CA VAL A 870 22.94 3.97 -37.42
C VAL A 870 21.50 3.93 -37.92
N PRO A 871 20.67 4.92 -37.59
CA PRO A 871 19.28 4.96 -38.06
C PRO A 871 19.22 5.36 -39.53
N TYR A 872 19.43 4.38 -40.41
CA TYR A 872 19.36 4.57 -41.85
C TYR A 872 18.59 3.44 -42.53
N ASN A 873 17.60 3.80 -43.36
CA ASN A 873 16.65 2.86 -43.96
C ASN A 873 17.29 1.83 -44.91
N SER A 874 18.38 2.17 -45.57
CA SER A 874 19.05 1.28 -46.54
C SER A 874 19.97 0.24 -45.89
N LEU A 875 20.24 0.36 -44.59
CA LEU A 875 21.02 -0.61 -43.85
C LEU A 875 20.21 -1.89 -43.56
N PRO A 876 20.87 -3.01 -43.23
CA PRO A 876 20.16 -4.23 -42.87
C PRO A 876 19.35 -4.05 -41.59
N PHE A 877 18.17 -4.66 -41.54
CA PHE A 877 17.19 -4.44 -40.47
C PHE A 877 17.69 -4.90 -39.09
N VAL A 878 17.52 -4.05 -38.08
CA VAL A 878 17.62 -4.41 -36.65
C VAL A 878 16.50 -3.72 -35.89
N GLY A 879 15.67 -4.50 -35.21
CA GLY A 879 14.58 -4.01 -34.37
C GLY A 879 14.52 -4.74 -33.03
N LEU A 880 14.09 -4.03 -32.00
CA LEU A 880 13.92 -4.57 -30.64
C LEU A 880 12.44 -4.68 -30.31
N ALA A 881 11.96 -5.88 -29.99
CA ALA A 881 10.64 -6.06 -29.40
C ALA A 881 10.69 -5.69 -27.92
N PHE A 882 9.93 -4.67 -27.52
CA PHE A 882 9.97 -4.17 -26.13
C PHE A 882 8.65 -4.38 -25.40
N LYS A 883 7.49 -4.31 -26.07
CA LYS A 883 6.19 -4.55 -25.43
C LYS A 883 5.42 -5.65 -26.18
N LEU A 884 4.77 -6.53 -25.43
CA LEU A 884 3.83 -7.51 -25.94
C LEU A 884 2.45 -7.17 -25.40
N GLU A 885 1.45 -7.20 -26.27
CA GLU A 885 0.08 -6.93 -25.90
C GLU A 885 -0.81 -7.92 -26.67
N GLU A 886 -1.81 -8.50 -26.03
CA GLU A 886 -2.75 -9.37 -26.72
C GLU A 886 -4.12 -8.72 -26.68
N ASN A 887 -4.69 -8.49 -27.86
CA ASN A 887 -6.01 -7.92 -28.02
C ASN A 887 -6.96 -8.94 -28.66
N ASN A 888 -8.22 -8.56 -28.88
CA ASN A 888 -9.22 -9.42 -29.50
C ASN A 888 -8.84 -9.89 -30.93
N TYR A 889 -7.87 -9.23 -31.58
CA TYR A 889 -7.38 -9.54 -32.92
C TYR A 889 -6.10 -10.40 -32.91
N GLY A 890 -5.56 -10.70 -31.72
CA GLY A 890 -4.38 -11.53 -31.51
C GLY A 890 -3.23 -10.79 -30.81
N GLN A 891 -2.07 -11.44 -30.77
CA GLN A 891 -0.88 -10.87 -30.15
C GLN A 891 -0.26 -9.78 -31.04
N LEU A 892 -0.10 -8.59 -30.47
CA LEU A 892 0.69 -7.47 -30.96
C LEU A 892 2.07 -7.47 -30.30
N THR A 893 3.10 -7.27 -31.12
CA THR A 893 4.49 -7.09 -30.66
C THR A 893 4.94 -5.70 -31.06
N TYR A 894 5.25 -4.85 -30.09
CA TYR A 894 5.78 -3.51 -30.34
C TYR A 894 7.28 -3.58 -30.57
N ILE A 895 7.71 -3.04 -31.71
CA ILE A 895 9.09 -3.06 -32.18
C ILE A 895 9.59 -1.63 -32.37
N ARG A 896 10.75 -1.34 -31.77
CA ARG A 896 11.56 -0.17 -32.06
C ARG A 896 12.52 -0.51 -33.20
N VAL A 897 12.45 0.20 -34.32
CA VAL A 897 13.37 0.02 -35.46
C VAL A 897 14.59 0.91 -35.27
N TYR A 898 15.77 0.32 -35.12
CA TYR A 898 17.02 1.07 -34.94
C TYR A 898 17.76 1.31 -36.25
N GLN A 899 17.75 0.35 -37.18
CA GLN A 899 18.33 0.49 -38.52
C GLN A 899 17.55 -0.35 -39.53
N GLY A 900 17.63 0.05 -40.80
CA GLY A 900 16.88 -0.57 -41.89
C GLY A 900 15.40 -0.22 -41.90
N THR A 901 14.65 -0.94 -42.73
CA THR A 901 13.21 -0.74 -42.93
C THR A 901 12.45 -2.04 -42.71
N LEU A 902 11.31 -1.95 -42.04
CA LEU A 902 10.37 -3.06 -41.86
C LEU A 902 9.21 -2.91 -42.83
N SER A 903 9.05 -3.86 -43.75
CA SER A 903 7.94 -3.86 -44.73
C SER A 903 7.01 -5.05 -44.52
N LYS A 904 5.72 -4.88 -44.85
CA LYS A 904 4.72 -5.94 -44.76
C LYS A 904 5.11 -7.15 -45.62
N GLY A 905 5.00 -8.36 -45.05
CA GLY A 905 5.29 -9.62 -45.74
C GLY A 905 6.76 -10.07 -45.69
N THR A 906 7.65 -9.25 -45.12
CA THR A 906 9.08 -9.60 -44.95
C THR A 906 9.27 -10.73 -43.94
N TYR A 907 10.39 -11.42 -44.07
CA TYR A 907 10.82 -12.42 -43.10
C TYR A 907 11.95 -11.84 -42.24
N LEU A 908 11.79 -11.95 -40.93
CA LEU A 908 12.80 -11.58 -39.93
C LEU A 908 13.30 -12.83 -39.22
N TYR A 909 14.43 -12.70 -38.53
CA TYR A 909 14.99 -13.74 -37.68
C TYR A 909 15.07 -13.24 -36.25
N ASN A 910 14.56 -14.03 -35.31
CA ASN A 910 14.72 -13.75 -33.90
C ASN A 910 16.13 -14.18 -33.48
N SER A 911 16.97 -13.22 -33.10
CA SER A 911 18.38 -13.47 -32.75
C SER A 911 18.57 -14.43 -31.58
N ARG A 912 17.62 -14.55 -30.63
CA ARG A 912 17.75 -15.43 -29.46
C ARG A 912 17.40 -16.89 -29.79
N THR A 913 16.39 -17.09 -30.63
CA THR A 913 15.87 -18.44 -30.95
C THR A 913 16.29 -18.95 -32.32
N ASP A 914 16.91 -18.10 -33.14
CA ASP A 914 17.25 -18.31 -34.55
C ASP A 914 16.06 -18.74 -35.41
N LYS A 915 14.84 -18.46 -34.94
CA LYS A 915 13.60 -18.78 -35.67
C LYS A 915 13.28 -17.68 -36.68
N LYS A 916 12.95 -18.12 -37.90
CA LYS A 916 12.44 -17.26 -38.96
C LYS A 916 10.96 -16.97 -38.75
N VAL A 917 10.59 -15.70 -38.74
CA VAL A 917 9.22 -15.21 -38.55
C VAL A 917 8.81 -14.35 -39.74
N ARG A 918 7.58 -14.55 -40.24
CA ARG A 918 7.01 -13.72 -41.30
C ARG A 918 6.17 -12.61 -40.67
N ILE A 919 6.31 -11.38 -41.16
CA ILE A 919 5.54 -10.23 -40.68
C ILE A 919 4.26 -10.08 -41.51
N PRO A 920 3.06 -10.42 -40.99
CA PRO A 920 1.83 -10.44 -41.77
C PRO A 920 1.26 -9.04 -42.01
N GLY A 921 1.44 -8.12 -41.06
CA GLY A 921 0.92 -6.75 -41.07
C GLY A 921 1.67 -5.90 -40.06
N ILE A 922 1.73 -4.60 -40.34
CA ILE A 922 2.38 -3.59 -39.49
C ILE A 922 1.34 -2.52 -39.22
N VAL A 923 1.21 -2.12 -37.97
CA VAL A 923 0.29 -1.07 -37.54
C VAL A 923 1.02 -0.03 -36.71
N ARG A 924 0.61 1.22 -36.86
CA ARG A 924 0.89 2.27 -35.89
C ARG A 924 -0.26 2.31 -34.89
N MET A 925 0.10 2.30 -33.62
CA MET A 925 -0.88 2.28 -32.54
C MET A 925 -1.20 3.71 -32.10
N HIS A 926 -2.48 3.98 -31.92
CA HIS A 926 -2.97 5.19 -31.28
C HIS A 926 -3.90 4.81 -30.13
N SER A 927 -3.31 4.54 -28.96
CA SER A 927 -4.04 3.91 -27.84
C SER A 927 -4.75 2.63 -28.36
N ASN A 928 -6.08 2.63 -28.50
CA ASN A 928 -6.87 1.48 -28.96
C ASN A 928 -7.18 1.47 -30.47
N GLU A 929 -6.82 2.50 -31.21
CA GLU A 929 -7.05 2.61 -32.66
C GLU A 929 -5.80 2.17 -33.44
N MET A 930 -6.00 1.39 -34.51
CA MET A 930 -4.92 0.84 -35.32
C MET A 930 -4.91 1.50 -36.70
N GLU A 931 -3.76 2.03 -37.09
CA GLU A 931 -3.50 2.55 -38.44
C GLU A 931 -2.60 1.56 -39.20
N ASP A 932 -3.14 0.92 -40.23
CA ASP A 932 -2.39 0.00 -41.09
C ASP A 932 -1.35 0.77 -41.92
N VAL A 933 -0.08 0.35 -41.83
CA VAL A 933 1.03 0.93 -42.60
C VAL A 933 1.75 -0.14 -43.43
N SER A 934 2.23 0.23 -44.61
CA SER A 934 2.94 -0.70 -45.51
C SER A 934 4.39 -0.94 -45.09
N GLU A 935 5.03 0.10 -44.54
CA GLU A 935 6.43 0.07 -44.10
C GLU A 935 6.70 1.07 -42.97
N VAL A 936 7.74 0.79 -42.19
CA VAL A 936 8.21 1.60 -41.08
C VAL A 936 9.74 1.71 -41.14
N GLY A 937 10.25 2.93 -41.09
CA GLY A 937 11.68 3.23 -41.22
C GLY A 937 12.45 3.22 -39.89
N ALA A 938 13.75 3.42 -39.99
CA ALA A 938 14.64 3.57 -38.84
C ALA A 938 14.26 4.78 -37.99
N GLY A 939 14.36 4.63 -36.67
CA GLY A 939 14.01 5.68 -35.71
C GLY A 939 12.51 5.79 -35.39
N GLU A 940 11.68 4.86 -35.83
CA GLU A 940 10.23 4.79 -35.54
C GLU A 940 9.86 3.60 -34.63
N ILE A 941 8.64 3.63 -34.10
CA ILE A 941 8.03 2.56 -33.30
C ILE A 941 6.77 2.07 -34.02
N CYS A 942 6.60 0.74 -34.09
CA CYS A 942 5.41 0.12 -34.69
C CYS A 942 5.00 -1.12 -33.91
N ALA A 943 3.82 -1.66 -34.21
CA ALA A 943 3.39 -2.96 -33.74
C ALA A 943 3.17 -3.94 -34.90
N VAL A 944 3.46 -5.21 -34.69
CA VAL A 944 3.28 -6.30 -35.66
C VAL A 944 2.39 -7.40 -35.10
N PHE A 945 1.57 -8.00 -35.95
CA PHE A 945 0.66 -9.07 -35.54
C PHE A 945 1.30 -10.46 -35.58
N GLY A 946 0.95 -11.30 -34.59
CA GLY A 946 1.15 -12.75 -34.65
C GLY A 946 2.61 -13.20 -34.59
N VAL A 947 3.49 -12.35 -34.07
CA VAL A 947 4.91 -12.66 -33.87
C VAL A 947 5.09 -13.28 -32.48
N ASP A 948 5.38 -14.57 -32.43
CA ASP A 948 5.71 -15.27 -31.19
C ASP A 948 7.15 -14.91 -30.76
N CYS A 949 7.28 -14.12 -29.71
CA CYS A 949 8.54 -13.71 -29.12
C CYS A 949 8.37 -13.33 -27.65
N ALA A 950 9.49 -13.09 -26.97
CA ALA A 950 9.53 -12.51 -25.63
C ALA A 950 9.89 -11.02 -25.69
N SER A 951 9.46 -10.26 -24.68
CA SER A 951 9.93 -8.88 -24.50
C SER A 951 11.45 -8.86 -24.31
N GLY A 952 12.14 -8.01 -25.06
CA GLY A 952 13.61 -7.94 -25.14
C GLY A 952 14.22 -8.69 -26.32
N ASP A 953 13.45 -9.45 -27.10
CA ASP A 953 13.96 -10.16 -28.28
C ASP A 953 14.36 -9.18 -29.40
N THR A 954 15.53 -9.40 -30.00
CA THR A 954 16.01 -8.63 -31.16
C THR A 954 15.71 -9.37 -32.45
N PHE A 955 15.14 -8.66 -33.42
CA PHE A 955 14.87 -9.13 -34.77
C PHE A 955 15.86 -8.55 -35.77
N THR A 956 16.39 -9.39 -36.65
CA THR A 956 17.27 -8.98 -37.75
C THR A 956 16.78 -9.52 -39.09
N ASP A 957 17.43 -9.11 -40.19
CA ASP A 957 17.19 -9.63 -41.55
C ASP A 957 17.73 -11.05 -41.79
N GLY A 958 18.47 -11.61 -40.81
CA GLY A 958 19.12 -12.92 -40.87
C GLY A 958 20.55 -12.91 -41.39
N GLY A 959 21.02 -11.79 -41.96
CA GLY A 959 22.41 -11.60 -42.35
C GLY A 959 23.28 -11.10 -41.19
N LEU A 960 22.69 -10.29 -40.30
CA LEU A 960 23.38 -9.74 -39.13
C LEU A 960 23.17 -10.59 -37.86
N PRO A 961 24.24 -11.13 -37.25
CA PRO A 961 24.18 -11.86 -35.97
C PRO A 961 24.17 -10.90 -34.77
N TYR A 962 23.38 -9.82 -34.87
CA TYR A 962 23.31 -8.78 -33.84
C TYR A 962 22.22 -9.08 -32.82
N THR A 963 22.49 -8.77 -31.55
CA THR A 963 21.52 -8.76 -30.47
C THR A 963 21.63 -7.45 -29.70
N MET A 964 20.51 -6.89 -29.26
CA MET A 964 20.55 -5.75 -28.36
C MET A 964 20.93 -6.22 -26.95
N SER A 965 21.43 -5.29 -26.14
CA SER A 965 21.64 -5.53 -24.70
C SER A 965 20.33 -5.90 -24.01
N SER A 966 20.39 -6.86 -23.09
CA SER A 966 19.24 -7.22 -22.25
C SER A 966 18.84 -6.04 -21.38
N MET A 967 17.53 -5.88 -21.16
CA MET A 967 17.04 -4.94 -20.15
C MET A 967 17.36 -5.44 -18.74
N TYR A 968 17.47 -4.51 -17.80
CA TYR A 968 17.56 -4.87 -16.39
C TYR A 968 16.21 -5.40 -15.91
N VAL A 969 16.17 -6.65 -15.46
CA VAL A 969 14.98 -7.26 -14.87
C VAL A 969 15.23 -7.38 -13.37
N PRO A 970 14.53 -6.58 -12.53
CA PRO A 970 14.65 -6.70 -11.09
C PRO A 970 14.22 -8.09 -10.59
N GLU A 971 14.76 -8.51 -9.45
CA GLU A 971 14.32 -9.75 -8.80
C GLU A 971 12.94 -9.58 -8.15
N ALA A 972 12.12 -10.63 -8.24
CA ALA A 972 10.80 -10.65 -7.60
C ALA A 972 10.95 -10.68 -6.07
N VAL A 973 10.31 -9.73 -5.39
CA VAL A 973 10.42 -9.54 -3.93
C VAL A 973 9.23 -10.11 -3.14
N MET A 974 8.18 -10.57 -3.82
CA MET A 974 6.99 -11.13 -3.20
C MET A 974 6.53 -12.39 -3.91
N SER A 975 6.05 -13.38 -3.14
CA SER A 975 5.51 -14.63 -3.67
C SER A 975 4.18 -14.99 -3.02
N LEU A 976 3.27 -15.57 -3.81
CA LEU A 976 1.97 -16.07 -3.38
C LEU A 976 1.73 -17.47 -3.95
N SER A 977 1.12 -18.35 -3.15
CA SER A 977 0.56 -19.61 -3.64
C SER A 977 -0.74 -19.30 -4.36
N ILE A 978 -0.96 -19.92 -5.51
CA ILE A 978 -2.17 -19.74 -6.33
C ILE A 978 -2.70 -21.09 -6.81
N LYS A 979 -4.02 -21.25 -6.74
CA LYS A 979 -4.70 -22.41 -7.32
C LYS A 979 -6.03 -22.02 -7.96
N PRO A 980 -6.42 -22.63 -9.08
CA PRO A 980 -7.76 -22.44 -9.63
C PRO A 980 -8.79 -23.02 -8.67
N ARG A 981 -9.89 -22.30 -8.46
CA ARG A 981 -10.98 -22.72 -7.55
C ARG A 981 -11.65 -23.99 -8.05
N ARG A 982 -11.72 -24.19 -9.37
CA ARG A 982 -12.30 -25.37 -10.02
C ARG A 982 -11.22 -26.08 -10.83
N THR A 983 -11.16 -27.41 -10.73
CA THR A 983 -10.21 -28.24 -11.48
C THR A 983 -10.39 -28.15 -12.99
N GLY A 984 -11.63 -27.88 -13.47
CA GLY A 984 -11.93 -27.71 -14.89
C GLY A 984 -11.30 -26.48 -15.55
N ASP A 985 -10.80 -25.52 -14.77
CA ASP A 985 -10.19 -24.29 -15.29
C ASP A 985 -8.65 -24.41 -15.46
N ALA A 986 -8.06 -25.59 -15.22
CA ALA A 986 -6.61 -25.80 -15.21
C ALA A 986 -5.90 -25.49 -16.55
N ASP A 987 -6.55 -25.78 -17.69
CA ASP A 987 -5.99 -25.50 -19.02
C ASP A 987 -5.93 -23.99 -19.29
N SER A 988 -7.00 -23.26 -18.95
CA SER A 988 -7.05 -21.80 -19.07
C SER A 988 -6.04 -21.13 -18.15
N PHE A 989 -5.93 -21.62 -16.91
CA PHE A 989 -4.94 -21.18 -15.94
C PHE A 989 -3.51 -21.34 -16.47
N SER A 990 -3.16 -22.52 -16.98
CA SER A 990 -1.81 -22.81 -17.50
C SER A 990 -1.48 -21.96 -18.72
N LYS A 991 -2.44 -21.72 -19.61
CA LYS A 991 -2.27 -20.82 -20.77
C LYS A 991 -2.01 -19.38 -20.33
N ALA A 992 -2.78 -18.89 -19.36
CA ALA A 992 -2.65 -17.53 -18.85
C ALA A 992 -1.29 -17.30 -18.13
N MET A 993 -0.86 -18.23 -17.28
CA MET A 993 0.45 -18.14 -16.61
C MET A 993 1.61 -18.03 -17.59
N ASN A 994 1.63 -18.89 -18.62
CA ASN A 994 2.66 -18.87 -19.66
C ASN A 994 2.64 -17.56 -20.47
N ARG A 995 1.46 -16.98 -20.72
CA ARG A 995 1.32 -15.69 -21.39
C ARG A 995 1.89 -14.57 -20.54
N PHE A 996 1.45 -14.46 -19.29
CA PHE A 996 1.87 -13.40 -18.37
C PHE A 996 3.38 -13.41 -18.13
N GLN A 997 4.00 -14.59 -18.04
CA GLN A 997 5.46 -14.72 -17.91
C GLN A 997 6.24 -14.23 -19.15
N ARG A 998 5.65 -14.33 -20.36
CA ARG A 998 6.26 -13.77 -21.59
C ARG A 998 6.05 -12.26 -21.69
N GLU A 999 4.89 -11.80 -21.22
CA GLU A 999 4.52 -10.39 -21.19
C GLU A 999 5.39 -9.61 -20.19
N ASP A 1000 5.65 -10.19 -19.01
CA ASP A 1000 6.42 -9.58 -17.93
C ASP A 1000 7.43 -10.58 -17.33
N PRO A 1001 8.75 -10.36 -17.53
CA PRO A 1001 9.77 -11.26 -17.00
C PRO A 1001 10.00 -11.15 -15.49
N THR A 1002 9.43 -10.13 -14.82
CA THR A 1002 9.42 -10.06 -13.35
C THR A 1002 8.33 -10.93 -12.73
N PHE A 1003 7.30 -11.29 -13.50
CA PHE A 1003 6.29 -12.26 -13.09
C PHE A 1003 6.80 -13.68 -13.32
N ARG A 1004 7.17 -14.37 -12.24
CA ARG A 1004 7.71 -15.74 -12.31
C ARG A 1004 6.69 -16.73 -11.77
N VAL A 1005 6.60 -17.89 -12.44
CA VAL A 1005 5.75 -18.99 -12.03
C VAL A 1005 6.61 -20.24 -11.89
N HIS A 1006 6.50 -20.92 -10.77
CA HIS A 1006 7.12 -22.23 -10.57
C HIS A 1006 6.21 -23.12 -9.72
N VAL A 1007 6.38 -24.44 -9.85
CA VAL A 1007 5.72 -25.41 -8.98
C VAL A 1007 6.74 -25.85 -7.94
N ASP A 1008 6.38 -25.69 -6.68
CA ASP A 1008 7.23 -26.13 -5.57
C ASP A 1008 7.22 -27.66 -5.48
N ALA A 1009 8.40 -28.27 -5.48
CA ALA A 1009 8.53 -29.72 -5.58
C ALA A 1009 8.10 -30.47 -4.32
N GLU A 1010 8.02 -29.80 -3.17
CA GLU A 1010 7.68 -30.43 -1.88
C GLU A 1010 6.21 -30.25 -1.52
N SER A 1011 5.67 -29.04 -1.72
CA SER A 1011 4.26 -28.72 -1.46
C SER A 1011 3.34 -29.02 -2.63
N GLU A 1012 3.88 -29.23 -3.84
CA GLU A 1012 3.14 -29.37 -5.11
C GLU A 1012 2.25 -28.14 -5.42
N GLU A 1013 2.47 -27.02 -4.74
CA GLU A 1013 1.73 -25.78 -4.96
C GLU A 1013 2.34 -24.97 -6.11
N THR A 1014 1.49 -24.31 -6.88
CA THR A 1014 1.95 -23.33 -7.88
C THR A 1014 2.19 -22.00 -7.18
N ILE A 1015 3.43 -21.52 -7.24
CA ILE A 1015 3.85 -20.26 -6.66
C ILE A 1015 4.06 -19.23 -7.76
N ILE A 1016 3.42 -18.07 -7.60
CA ILE A 1016 3.64 -16.87 -8.41
C ILE A 1016 4.50 -15.89 -7.64
N SER A 1017 5.48 -15.29 -8.30
CA SER A 1017 6.37 -14.29 -7.71
C SER A 1017 6.36 -13.02 -8.55
N GLY A 1018 6.40 -11.86 -7.89
CA GLY A 1018 6.36 -10.55 -8.54
C GLY A 1018 6.98 -9.45 -7.68
N MET A 1019 6.85 -8.21 -8.16
CA MET A 1019 7.50 -7.01 -7.58
C MET A 1019 6.81 -6.44 -6.33
N GLY A 1020 5.60 -6.89 -6.03
CA GLY A 1020 4.81 -6.38 -4.91
C GLY A 1020 3.41 -6.97 -4.85
N GLU A 1021 2.65 -6.54 -3.85
CA GLU A 1021 1.30 -7.06 -3.58
C GLU A 1021 0.31 -6.61 -4.64
N LEU A 1022 0.32 -5.32 -5.00
CA LEU A 1022 -0.53 -4.77 -6.04
C LEU A 1022 -0.19 -5.39 -7.40
N HIS A 1023 1.09 -5.65 -7.67
CA HIS A 1023 1.52 -6.39 -8.86
C HIS A 1023 0.77 -7.72 -8.96
N LEU A 1024 0.88 -8.58 -7.94
CA LEU A 1024 0.26 -9.91 -7.97
C LEU A 1024 -1.27 -9.85 -7.94
N GLU A 1025 -1.87 -8.90 -7.22
CA GLU A 1025 -3.32 -8.67 -7.20
C GLU A 1025 -3.86 -8.37 -8.60
N VAL A 1026 -3.17 -7.51 -9.36
CA VAL A 1026 -3.56 -7.17 -10.73
C VAL A 1026 -3.51 -8.41 -11.64
N TYR A 1027 -2.49 -9.26 -11.54
CA TYR A 1027 -2.43 -10.49 -12.35
C TYR A 1027 -3.51 -11.51 -11.97
N VAL A 1028 -3.85 -11.62 -10.68
CA VAL A 1028 -4.97 -12.46 -10.22
C VAL A 1028 -6.31 -11.95 -10.77
N GLU A 1029 -6.52 -10.63 -10.78
CA GLU A 1029 -7.74 -10.05 -11.32
C GLU A 1029 -7.79 -10.14 -12.86
N ARG A 1030 -6.64 -10.05 -13.55
CA ARG A 1030 -6.55 -10.35 -14.99
C ARG A 1030 -6.92 -11.81 -15.29
N LEU A 1031 -6.51 -12.79 -14.49
CA LEU A 1031 -6.98 -14.19 -14.64
C LEU A 1031 -8.49 -14.29 -14.55
N ARG A 1032 -9.08 -13.57 -13.59
CA ARG A 1032 -10.51 -13.57 -13.35
C ARG A 1032 -11.28 -12.94 -14.52
N ARG A 1033 -10.82 -11.80 -15.03
CA ARG A 1033 -11.53 -11.04 -16.09
C ARG A 1033 -11.25 -11.55 -17.49
N GLU A 1034 -9.98 -11.77 -17.85
CA GLU A 1034 -9.58 -12.19 -19.20
C GLU A 1034 -9.85 -13.68 -19.45
N TYR A 1035 -9.54 -14.53 -18.46
CA TYR A 1035 -9.62 -15.99 -18.59
C TYR A 1035 -10.80 -16.62 -17.85
N LYS A 1036 -11.65 -15.81 -17.19
CA LYS A 1036 -12.82 -16.27 -16.42
C LYS A 1036 -12.46 -17.36 -15.39
N THR A 1037 -11.23 -17.30 -14.87
CA THR A 1037 -10.67 -18.32 -13.98
C THR A 1037 -10.55 -17.73 -12.58
N GLU A 1038 -11.47 -18.12 -11.69
CA GLU A 1038 -11.37 -17.72 -10.28
C GLU A 1038 -10.25 -18.50 -9.60
N CYS A 1039 -9.32 -17.77 -8.98
CA CYS A 1039 -8.18 -18.34 -8.27
C CYS A 1039 -8.28 -18.05 -6.78
N ILE A 1040 -7.82 -18.99 -5.97
CA ILE A 1040 -7.61 -18.82 -4.54
C ILE A 1040 -6.13 -18.55 -4.33
N THR A 1041 -5.81 -17.43 -3.70
CA THR A 1041 -4.45 -17.08 -3.32
C THR A 1041 -4.21 -17.39 -1.84
N GLY A 1042 -2.96 -17.67 -1.50
CA GLY A 1042 -2.52 -17.92 -0.13
C GLY A 1042 -1.03 -17.64 0.04
N GLN A 1043 -0.55 -17.72 1.27
CA GLN A 1043 0.89 -17.67 1.52
C GLN A 1043 1.53 -18.98 1.03
N PRO A 1044 2.70 -18.92 0.36
CA PRO A 1044 3.48 -20.10 0.05
C PRO A 1044 3.77 -20.91 1.31
N ARG A 1045 3.64 -22.24 1.23
CA ARG A 1045 4.02 -23.11 2.34
C ARG A 1045 5.52 -23.02 2.58
N VAL A 1046 5.91 -22.78 3.83
CA VAL A 1046 7.31 -22.81 4.24
C VAL A 1046 7.75 -24.27 4.34
N ALA A 1047 8.85 -24.61 3.67
CA ALA A 1047 9.46 -25.94 3.71
C ALA A 1047 10.21 -26.15 5.04
N TYR A 1048 9.48 -26.40 6.13
CA TYR A 1048 10.06 -26.77 7.43
C TYR A 1048 10.77 -28.13 7.36
N ARG A 1049 11.69 -28.36 8.29
CA ARG A 1049 12.34 -29.68 8.49
C ARG A 1049 12.17 -30.12 9.93
N GLU A 1050 12.45 -31.38 10.18
CA GLU A 1050 12.45 -31.94 11.53
C GLU A 1050 13.85 -32.49 11.84
N THR A 1051 14.28 -32.41 13.09
CA THR A 1051 15.55 -33.01 13.53
C THR A 1051 15.49 -33.43 14.99
N ILE A 1052 16.56 -34.05 15.48
CA ILE A 1052 16.74 -34.45 16.87
C ILE A 1052 17.92 -33.69 17.49
N SER A 1053 17.88 -33.45 18.80
CA SER A 1053 18.87 -32.61 19.49
C SER A 1053 19.79 -33.36 20.43
N ARG A 1054 19.42 -34.59 20.81
CA ARG A 1054 20.20 -35.44 21.71
C ARG A 1054 20.01 -36.90 21.38
N ARG A 1055 20.89 -37.74 21.92
CA ARG A 1055 20.79 -39.19 21.80
C ARG A 1055 19.60 -39.74 22.61
N ALA A 1056 18.89 -40.72 22.05
CA ALA A 1056 17.88 -41.51 22.75
C ALA A 1056 17.93 -42.98 22.32
N ASP A 1057 17.88 -43.89 23.31
CA ASP A 1057 17.84 -45.33 23.06
C ASP A 1057 16.40 -45.78 22.77
N PHE A 1058 16.24 -46.84 21.98
CA PHE A 1058 14.94 -47.43 21.65
C PHE A 1058 14.96 -48.95 21.69
N ASP A 1059 13.83 -49.54 22.08
CA ASP A 1059 13.53 -50.96 21.98
C ASP A 1059 12.06 -51.10 21.60
N TYR A 1060 11.81 -51.55 20.36
CA TYR A 1060 10.48 -51.67 19.82
C TYR A 1060 10.21 -53.10 19.34
N LEU A 1061 9.11 -53.67 19.84
CA LEU A 1061 8.62 -55.00 19.45
C LEU A 1061 7.29 -54.85 18.70
N LEU A 1062 7.30 -55.18 17.42
CA LEU A 1062 6.10 -55.39 16.61
C LEU A 1062 5.65 -56.84 16.77
N LYS A 1063 4.45 -57.06 17.30
CA LYS A 1063 3.83 -58.39 17.39
C LYS A 1063 2.34 -58.31 17.06
N ARG A 1064 1.93 -58.86 15.90
CA ARG A 1064 0.52 -58.96 15.48
C ARG A 1064 0.22 -60.38 15.01
N GLN A 1065 -0.85 -60.98 15.55
CA GLN A 1065 -1.27 -62.32 15.16
C GLN A 1065 -2.80 -62.41 15.13
N SER A 1066 -3.39 -62.49 13.93
CA SER A 1066 -4.84 -62.51 13.69
C SER A 1066 -5.31 -63.76 12.91
N GLY A 1067 -4.57 -64.87 13.03
CA GLY A 1067 -5.00 -66.20 12.54
C GLY A 1067 -4.22 -66.78 11.34
N GLY A 1068 -3.16 -66.13 10.86
CA GLY A 1068 -2.22 -66.60 9.81
C GLY A 1068 -0.76 -66.24 10.16
N PRO A 1069 0.21 -66.27 9.19
CA PRO A 1069 1.56 -65.75 9.41
C PRO A 1069 1.48 -64.35 10.01
N GLY A 1070 2.06 -64.18 11.20
CA GLY A 1070 1.98 -62.92 11.94
C GLY A 1070 3.01 -61.90 11.45
N ASP A 1071 2.98 -60.71 12.04
CA ASP A 1071 4.11 -59.77 11.99
C ASP A 1071 4.89 -59.86 13.30
N PHE A 1072 6.15 -60.25 13.24
CA PHE A 1072 7.10 -60.24 14.35
C PHE A 1072 8.41 -59.57 13.95
N ALA A 1073 8.78 -58.50 14.64
CA ALA A 1073 10.10 -57.89 14.54
C ALA A 1073 10.41 -57.11 15.84
N ARG A 1074 11.57 -57.38 16.44
CA ARG A 1074 12.15 -56.53 17.49
C ARG A 1074 13.37 -55.80 16.96
N VAL A 1075 13.39 -54.48 17.09
CA VAL A 1075 14.51 -53.61 16.70
C VAL A 1075 14.90 -52.78 17.92
N ALA A 1076 16.17 -52.85 18.32
CA ALA A 1076 16.74 -52.09 19.43
C ALA A 1076 18.03 -51.39 19.02
N GLY A 1077 18.30 -50.24 19.63
CA GLY A 1077 19.36 -49.34 19.21
C GLY A 1077 19.25 -47.96 19.82
N PHE A 1078 19.82 -46.97 19.13
CA PHE A 1078 19.71 -45.57 19.52
C PHE A 1078 19.65 -44.66 18.30
N ILE A 1079 19.03 -43.49 18.49
CA ILE A 1079 19.08 -42.37 17.53
C ILE A 1079 19.87 -41.22 18.15
N GLU A 1080 20.62 -40.50 17.34
CA GLU A 1080 21.41 -39.34 17.76
C GLU A 1080 21.57 -38.32 16.62
N PRO A 1081 21.84 -37.04 16.92
CA PRO A 1081 22.12 -36.04 15.88
C PRO A 1081 23.33 -36.45 15.03
N ASN A 1082 23.26 -36.18 13.72
CA ASN A 1082 24.37 -36.42 12.80
C ASN A 1082 25.33 -35.23 12.76
N ASP A 1083 26.63 -35.49 12.56
CA ASP A 1083 27.66 -34.45 12.41
C ASP A 1083 27.44 -33.62 11.13
N GLN A 1084 26.78 -34.20 10.13
CA GLN A 1084 26.33 -33.52 8.92
C GLN A 1084 24.84 -33.15 9.08
N PRO A 1085 24.49 -31.87 9.33
CA PRO A 1085 23.16 -31.48 9.75
C PRO A 1085 22.05 -31.66 8.69
N GLU A 1086 22.42 -31.82 7.41
CA GLU A 1086 21.45 -31.98 6.31
C GLU A 1086 21.25 -33.45 5.88
N GLU A 1087 22.14 -34.36 6.30
CA GLU A 1087 22.11 -35.76 5.88
C GLU A 1087 21.64 -36.67 7.01
N ASN A 1088 20.90 -37.73 6.65
CA ASN A 1088 20.54 -38.80 7.57
C ASN A 1088 21.44 -40.00 7.37
N HIS A 1089 21.80 -40.67 8.47
CA HIS A 1089 22.73 -41.79 8.42
C HIS A 1089 22.17 -43.03 9.15
N TYR A 1090 22.17 -44.17 8.46
CA TYR A 1090 21.80 -45.46 9.06
C TYR A 1090 23.05 -46.33 9.25
N GLU A 1091 23.21 -46.88 10.44
CA GLU A 1091 24.32 -47.78 10.78
C GLU A 1091 23.79 -49.05 11.47
N SER A 1092 24.34 -50.22 11.11
CA SER A 1092 24.04 -51.48 11.78
C SER A 1092 25.25 -51.99 12.56
N GLN A 1093 25.09 -52.20 13.86
CA GLN A 1093 26.09 -52.73 14.79
C GLN A 1093 25.65 -54.07 15.41
N VAL A 1094 24.79 -54.83 14.72
CA VAL A 1094 24.27 -56.11 15.22
C VAL A 1094 25.37 -57.18 15.23
N VAL A 1095 25.63 -57.76 16.41
CA VAL A 1095 26.62 -58.83 16.61
C VAL A 1095 25.91 -60.16 16.85
N GLY A 1096 26.39 -61.25 16.25
CA GLY A 1096 25.87 -62.62 16.52
C GLY A 1096 24.65 -63.06 15.70
N GLY A 1097 24.24 -62.30 14.69
CA GLY A 1097 23.21 -62.72 13.72
C GLY A 1097 21.77 -62.74 14.25
N HIS A 1098 21.47 -62.00 15.32
CA HIS A 1098 20.12 -61.90 15.89
C HIS A 1098 19.08 -61.32 14.92
N ILE A 1099 19.54 -60.51 13.96
CA ILE A 1099 18.78 -60.07 12.79
C ILE A 1099 19.61 -60.46 11.54
N PRO A 1100 19.06 -61.26 10.62
CA PRO A 1100 19.69 -61.53 9.32
C PRO A 1100 19.92 -60.27 8.48
N ASP A 1101 21.01 -60.22 7.71
CA ASP A 1101 21.41 -59.08 6.85
C ASP A 1101 20.30 -58.62 5.89
N LYS A 1102 19.47 -59.56 5.42
CA LYS A 1102 18.30 -59.27 4.58
C LYS A 1102 17.33 -58.30 5.28
N PHE A 1103 17.07 -58.50 6.57
CA PHE A 1103 16.17 -57.65 7.34
C PHE A 1103 16.83 -56.34 7.79
N LEU A 1104 18.16 -56.28 7.92
CA LEU A 1104 18.88 -55.02 8.13
C LEU A 1104 18.72 -54.06 6.95
N THR A 1105 18.71 -54.58 5.72
CA THR A 1105 18.39 -53.76 4.53
C THR A 1105 16.95 -53.23 4.58
N ALA A 1106 16.01 -54.00 5.15
CA ALA A 1106 14.64 -53.57 5.33
C ALA A 1106 14.50 -52.51 6.44
N CYS A 1107 15.32 -52.58 7.49
CA CYS A 1107 15.46 -51.54 8.51
C CYS A 1107 16.00 -50.24 7.91
N ALA A 1108 17.07 -50.29 7.11
CA ALA A 1108 17.60 -49.10 6.42
C ALA A 1108 16.52 -48.40 5.59
N LYS A 1109 15.78 -49.16 4.76
CA LYS A 1109 14.63 -48.63 4.02
C LYS A 1109 13.52 -48.09 4.93
N GLY A 1110 13.33 -48.68 6.11
CA GLY A 1110 12.34 -48.23 7.08
C GLY A 1110 12.74 -46.89 7.70
N PHE A 1111 14.03 -46.69 7.94
CA PHE A 1111 14.60 -45.42 8.37
C PHE A 1111 14.44 -44.34 7.30
N ASP A 1112 14.77 -44.62 6.04
CA ASP A 1112 14.60 -43.66 4.95
C ASP A 1112 13.13 -43.20 4.82
N LEU A 1113 12.18 -44.14 4.87
CA LEU A 1113 10.74 -43.84 4.77
C LEU A 1113 10.20 -43.01 5.95
N VAL A 1114 10.69 -43.23 7.18
CA VAL A 1114 10.26 -42.39 8.32
C VAL A 1114 10.91 -41.01 8.27
N CYS A 1115 12.11 -40.90 7.69
CA CYS A 1115 12.76 -39.61 7.46
C CYS A 1115 12.08 -38.77 6.36
N GLU A 1116 11.35 -39.38 5.42
CA GLU A 1116 10.54 -38.62 4.44
C GLU A 1116 9.37 -37.87 5.10
N LYS A 1117 8.75 -38.47 6.13
CA LYS A 1117 7.60 -37.90 6.86
C LYS A 1117 7.81 -37.97 8.37
N GLY A 1118 8.32 -36.88 8.91
CA GLY A 1118 8.67 -36.73 10.30
C GLY A 1118 7.48 -36.83 11.27
N PRO A 1119 7.73 -37.14 12.55
CA PRO A 1119 6.66 -37.39 13.51
C PRO A 1119 5.93 -36.14 14.01
N LEU A 1120 6.53 -34.94 13.93
CA LEU A 1120 5.96 -33.72 14.49
C LEU A 1120 5.01 -33.01 13.53
N LEU A 1121 5.46 -32.75 12.29
CA LEU A 1121 4.74 -31.98 11.28
C LEU A 1121 4.52 -32.77 9.99
N GLY A 1122 5.07 -33.98 9.88
CA GLY A 1122 5.05 -34.74 8.63
C GLY A 1122 6.01 -34.19 7.58
N HIS A 1123 6.96 -33.33 7.96
CA HIS A 1123 8.00 -32.79 7.08
C HIS A 1123 9.24 -33.68 7.09
N ARG A 1124 10.13 -33.49 6.11
CA ARG A 1124 11.36 -34.28 6.01
C ARG A 1124 12.24 -34.10 7.24
N VAL A 1125 12.67 -35.21 7.82
CA VAL A 1125 13.67 -35.25 8.89
C VAL A 1125 15.06 -35.13 8.29
N ILE A 1126 15.93 -34.31 8.87
CA ILE A 1126 17.34 -34.16 8.49
C ILE A 1126 18.25 -34.25 9.71
N GLY A 1127 19.54 -34.48 9.49
CA GLY A 1127 20.56 -34.48 10.54
C GLY A 1127 20.36 -35.57 11.60
N SER A 1128 19.72 -36.69 11.25
CA SER A 1128 19.46 -37.79 12.18
C SER A 1128 20.31 -39.01 11.85
N LYS A 1129 20.95 -39.60 12.86
CA LYS A 1129 21.66 -40.88 12.76
C LYS A 1129 20.90 -41.95 13.55
N MET A 1130 20.63 -43.10 12.92
CA MET A 1130 20.01 -44.26 13.57
C MET A 1130 20.96 -45.45 13.57
N VAL A 1131 21.26 -45.98 14.75
CA VAL A 1131 22.11 -47.15 14.94
C VAL A 1131 21.28 -48.30 15.47
N VAL A 1132 21.23 -49.42 14.73
CA VAL A 1132 20.59 -50.67 15.17
C VAL A 1132 21.66 -51.62 15.68
N ASN A 1133 21.62 -51.98 16.96
CA ASN A 1133 22.65 -52.82 17.59
C ASN A 1133 22.13 -54.16 18.14
N ASP A 1134 20.82 -54.32 18.34
CA ASP A 1134 20.22 -55.58 18.79
C ASP A 1134 18.79 -55.75 18.22
N GLY A 1135 18.26 -56.96 18.32
CA GLY A 1135 16.89 -57.26 17.90
C GLY A 1135 16.54 -58.73 17.99
N ALA A 1136 15.38 -59.09 17.47
CA ALA A 1136 14.92 -60.48 17.47
C ALA A 1136 14.01 -60.79 16.29
N THR A 1137 14.14 -62.01 15.77
CA THR A 1137 13.30 -62.59 14.71
C THR A 1137 12.46 -63.74 15.22
N HIS A 1138 11.36 -64.03 14.52
CA HIS A 1138 10.58 -65.26 14.66
C HIS A 1138 10.60 -66.04 13.34
N VAL A 1139 10.68 -67.36 13.43
CA VAL A 1139 10.95 -68.25 12.28
C VAL A 1139 9.85 -68.17 11.21
N THR A 1140 8.60 -67.96 11.60
CA THR A 1140 7.45 -67.95 10.67
C THR A 1140 6.83 -66.58 10.44
N ASP A 1141 7.04 -65.63 11.37
CA ASP A 1141 6.28 -64.38 11.45
C ASP A 1141 7.16 -63.15 11.16
N SER A 1142 8.47 -63.32 10.95
CA SER A 1142 9.35 -62.22 10.54
C SER A 1142 9.42 -62.06 9.03
N SER A 1143 9.25 -60.83 8.56
CA SER A 1143 9.29 -60.45 7.15
C SER A 1143 10.01 -59.11 6.94
N ASP A 1144 10.41 -58.81 5.70
CA ASP A 1144 10.99 -57.51 5.33
C ASP A 1144 10.02 -56.37 5.70
N TYR A 1145 8.72 -56.58 5.51
CA TYR A 1145 7.67 -55.63 5.89
C TYR A 1145 7.61 -55.40 7.41
N ALA A 1146 7.69 -56.47 8.21
CA ALA A 1146 7.65 -56.37 9.67
C ALA A 1146 8.84 -55.58 10.23
N PHE A 1147 10.06 -55.81 9.73
CA PHE A 1147 11.26 -55.07 10.16
C PHE A 1147 11.26 -53.62 9.67
N ASN A 1148 10.78 -53.37 8.45
CA ASN A 1148 10.61 -52.01 7.94
C ASN A 1148 9.63 -51.22 8.82
N LEU A 1149 8.45 -51.77 9.11
CA LEU A 1149 7.43 -51.13 9.95
C LEU A 1149 7.90 -50.97 11.40
N ALA A 1150 8.54 -51.99 11.97
CA ALA A 1150 9.10 -51.91 13.32
C ALA A 1150 10.15 -50.80 13.44
N THR A 1151 10.98 -50.60 12.41
CA THR A 1151 11.97 -49.51 12.37
C THR A 1151 11.32 -48.14 12.34
N GLN A 1152 10.29 -47.94 11.49
CA GLN A 1152 9.53 -46.68 11.45
C GLN A 1152 8.89 -46.35 12.81
N MET A 1153 8.32 -47.36 13.48
CA MET A 1153 7.67 -47.17 14.78
C MET A 1153 8.68 -46.97 15.92
N ALA A 1154 9.83 -47.64 15.86
CA ALA A 1154 10.94 -47.43 16.78
C ALA A 1154 11.42 -45.98 16.71
N PHE A 1155 11.64 -45.46 15.50
CA PHE A 1155 12.05 -44.08 15.28
C PHE A 1155 10.99 -43.09 15.81
N ARG A 1156 9.72 -43.25 15.44
CA ARG A 1156 8.62 -42.38 15.94
C ARG A 1156 8.50 -42.36 17.46
N LYS A 1157 8.74 -43.49 18.12
CA LYS A 1157 8.69 -43.59 19.58
C LYS A 1157 9.89 -42.90 20.24
N ALA A 1158 11.07 -43.03 19.64
CA ALA A 1158 12.31 -42.45 20.16
C ALA A 1158 12.45 -40.96 19.88
N PHE A 1159 11.79 -40.44 18.84
CA PHE A 1159 11.93 -39.07 18.36
C PHE A 1159 11.62 -37.99 19.42
N PRO A 1160 10.54 -38.09 20.23
CA PRO A 1160 10.30 -37.13 21.32
C PRO A 1160 11.37 -37.21 22.42
N ASP A 1161 11.83 -38.41 22.75
CA ASP A 1161 12.86 -38.64 23.77
C ASP A 1161 14.22 -38.08 23.34
N ALA A 1162 14.52 -38.12 22.03
CA ALA A 1162 15.67 -37.51 21.37
C ALA A 1162 15.60 -35.97 21.27
N GLY A 1163 14.55 -35.36 21.84
CA GLY A 1163 14.34 -33.92 21.80
C GLY A 1163 14.06 -33.44 20.39
N GLY A 1164 13.06 -34.03 19.73
CA GLY A 1164 12.61 -33.64 18.39
C GLY A 1164 12.30 -32.15 18.26
N GLN A 1165 12.86 -31.51 17.24
CA GLN A 1165 12.75 -30.08 16.96
C GLN A 1165 12.31 -29.84 15.53
N VAL A 1166 11.57 -28.74 15.33
CA VAL A 1166 11.25 -28.23 14.01
C VAL A 1166 12.33 -27.24 13.62
N LEU A 1167 12.85 -27.37 12.40
CA LEU A 1167 13.77 -26.42 11.80
C LEU A 1167 13.02 -25.53 10.81
N GLU A 1168 13.30 -24.24 10.85
CA GLU A 1168 12.84 -23.26 9.87
C GLU A 1168 13.96 -22.86 8.91
N PRO A 1169 13.62 -22.54 7.65
CA PRO A 1169 14.61 -22.02 6.70
C PRO A 1169 14.91 -20.55 7.03
N LEU A 1170 16.20 -20.26 7.24
CA LEU A 1170 16.71 -18.90 7.34
C LEU A 1170 17.15 -18.40 5.96
N MET A 1171 16.78 -17.15 5.69
CA MET A 1171 17.09 -16.43 4.46
C MET A 1171 18.18 -15.41 4.74
N LYS A 1172 19.29 -15.51 4.00
CA LYS A 1172 20.30 -14.46 3.99
C LYS A 1172 19.73 -13.27 3.22
N THR A 1173 19.44 -12.22 3.95
CA THR A 1173 18.73 -11.04 3.49
C THR A 1173 19.70 -9.86 3.42
N THR A 1174 19.82 -9.28 2.24
CA THR A 1174 20.63 -8.06 1.99
C THR A 1174 19.68 -6.90 1.73
N ILE A 1175 19.73 -5.87 2.56
CA ILE A 1175 18.87 -4.68 2.46
C ILE A 1175 19.73 -3.46 2.16
N THR A 1176 19.40 -2.71 1.12
CA THR A 1176 20.08 -1.46 0.76
C THR A 1176 19.10 -0.30 0.84
N ALA A 1177 19.47 0.76 1.56
CA ALA A 1177 18.66 1.97 1.68
C ALA A 1177 19.52 3.21 1.99
N PRO A 1178 18.99 4.43 1.84
CA PRO A 1178 19.71 5.64 2.24
C PRO A 1178 20.04 5.68 3.72
N ASN A 1179 21.19 6.29 4.05
CA ASN A 1179 21.73 6.38 5.42
C ASN A 1179 20.73 6.95 6.46
N GLU A 1180 19.81 7.83 6.05
CA GLU A 1180 18.79 8.42 6.92
C GLU A 1180 17.80 7.40 7.53
N PHE A 1181 17.66 6.21 6.92
CA PHE A 1181 16.72 5.17 7.38
C PHE A 1181 17.38 4.01 8.13
N GLN A 1182 18.69 4.10 8.40
CA GLN A 1182 19.45 3.03 9.05
C GLN A 1182 18.80 2.57 10.38
N GLY A 1183 18.43 3.51 11.25
CA GLY A 1183 17.78 3.20 12.52
C GLY A 1183 16.43 2.49 12.37
N ASN A 1184 15.62 2.90 11.39
CA ASN A 1184 14.31 2.30 11.14
C ASN A 1184 14.44 0.85 10.65
N ILE A 1185 15.39 0.56 9.76
CA ILE A 1185 15.63 -0.78 9.23
C ILE A 1185 16.18 -1.70 10.33
N LEU A 1186 17.13 -1.24 11.14
CA LEU A 1186 17.65 -2.02 12.27
C LEU A 1186 16.53 -2.39 13.26
N MET A 1187 15.64 -1.44 13.59
CA MET A 1187 14.49 -1.70 14.44
C MET A 1187 13.53 -2.73 13.80
N LEU A 1188 13.29 -2.62 12.49
CA LEU A 1188 12.41 -3.51 11.75
C LEU A 1188 12.96 -4.96 11.73
N MET A 1189 14.26 -5.12 11.51
CA MET A 1189 14.91 -6.44 11.48
C MET A 1189 14.98 -7.07 12.87
N ASN A 1190 15.24 -6.27 13.91
CA ASN A 1190 15.17 -6.74 15.30
C ASN A 1190 13.76 -7.22 15.67
N LYS A 1191 12.70 -6.50 15.25
CA LYS A 1191 11.31 -6.91 15.47
C LYS A 1191 10.97 -8.25 14.80
N ARG A 1192 11.70 -8.62 13.74
CA ARG A 1192 11.54 -9.88 13.01
C ARG A 1192 12.50 -10.98 13.50
N ASN A 1193 13.18 -10.78 14.63
CA ASN A 1193 14.16 -11.69 15.19
C ASN A 1193 15.28 -12.06 14.20
N ALA A 1194 15.66 -11.13 13.32
CA ALA A 1194 16.76 -11.34 12.39
C ALA A 1194 18.11 -11.28 13.11
N THR A 1195 19.04 -12.14 12.70
CA THR A 1195 20.44 -12.12 13.16
C THR A 1195 21.26 -11.27 12.21
N ILE A 1196 21.69 -10.10 12.66
CA ILE A 1196 22.48 -9.17 11.84
C ILE A 1196 23.94 -9.62 11.83
N HIS A 1197 24.49 -9.81 10.63
CA HIS A 1197 25.88 -10.22 10.41
C HIS A 1197 26.78 -9.02 10.18
N ASP A 1198 26.37 -8.13 9.27
CA ASP A 1198 27.18 -6.98 8.87
C ASP A 1198 26.32 -5.76 8.51
N THR A 1199 26.93 -4.58 8.59
CA THR A 1199 26.35 -3.30 8.17
C THR A 1199 27.42 -2.47 7.48
N GLU A 1200 27.37 -2.41 6.16
CA GLU A 1200 28.25 -1.59 5.34
C GLU A 1200 27.63 -0.21 5.15
N ILE A 1201 28.34 0.85 5.55
CA ILE A 1201 27.86 2.24 5.39
C ILE A 1201 28.64 2.89 4.26
N GLY A 1202 27.98 3.11 3.13
CA GLY A 1202 28.50 3.88 2.00
C GLY A 1202 28.27 5.39 2.19
N SER A 1203 28.72 6.17 1.20
CA SER A 1203 28.58 7.64 1.24
C SER A 1203 27.13 8.11 1.16
N GLU A 1204 26.25 7.37 0.49
CA GLU A 1204 24.85 7.74 0.27
C GLU A 1204 23.86 6.69 0.82
N ASP A 1205 24.18 5.42 0.57
CA ASP A 1205 23.37 4.28 0.94
C ASP A 1205 24.15 3.40 1.94
N PHE A 1206 23.42 2.70 2.80
CA PHE A 1206 23.96 1.64 3.64
C PHE A 1206 23.35 0.29 3.22
N THR A 1207 24.11 -0.77 3.44
CA THR A 1207 23.71 -2.14 3.17
C THR A 1207 23.77 -2.96 4.47
N LEU A 1208 22.65 -3.59 4.82
CA LEU A 1208 22.54 -4.50 5.96
C LEU A 1208 22.49 -5.94 5.47
N ILE A 1209 23.34 -6.81 6.02
CA ILE A 1209 23.33 -8.24 5.75
C ILE A 1209 22.91 -8.97 7.03
N CYS A 1210 21.85 -9.77 6.95
CA CYS A 1210 21.30 -10.48 8.09
C CYS A 1210 20.64 -11.79 7.70
N ASP A 1211 20.56 -12.76 8.62
CA ASP A 1211 19.73 -13.95 8.46
C ASP A 1211 18.36 -13.72 9.12
N CYS A 1212 17.28 -14.01 8.40
CA CYS A 1212 15.92 -13.88 8.88
C CYS A 1212 15.07 -15.08 8.48
N SER A 1213 14.15 -15.53 9.33
CA SER A 1213 13.23 -16.63 9.00
C SER A 1213 12.39 -16.30 7.77
N LEU A 1214 12.28 -17.23 6.81
CA LEU A 1214 11.41 -17.06 5.64
C LEU A 1214 9.95 -16.77 6.05
N ASN A 1215 9.47 -17.41 7.13
CA ASN A 1215 8.15 -17.16 7.69
C ASN A 1215 8.02 -15.70 8.20
N ALA A 1216 9.07 -15.19 8.81
CA ALA A 1216 9.16 -13.80 9.24
C ALA A 1216 9.43 -12.82 8.10
N MET A 1217 9.62 -13.26 6.84
CA MET A 1217 9.83 -12.36 5.69
C MET A 1217 8.54 -12.12 4.88
N PHE A 1218 7.45 -12.81 5.17
CA PHE A 1218 6.16 -12.52 4.53
C PHE A 1218 5.70 -11.09 4.83
N GLY A 1219 5.30 -10.38 3.77
CA GLY A 1219 4.90 -8.97 3.83
C GLY A 1219 6.04 -7.99 4.16
N PHE A 1220 7.30 -8.42 4.12
CA PHE A 1220 8.45 -7.56 4.45
C PHE A 1220 8.59 -6.38 3.49
N SER A 1221 8.42 -6.59 2.19
CA SER A 1221 8.53 -5.54 1.15
C SER A 1221 7.68 -4.30 1.48
N SER A 1222 6.41 -4.49 1.84
CA SER A 1222 5.49 -3.40 2.18
C SER A 1222 5.93 -2.62 3.42
N GLN A 1223 6.43 -3.32 4.45
CA GLN A 1223 6.92 -2.67 5.68
C GLN A 1223 8.26 -1.97 5.48
N LEU A 1224 9.18 -2.57 4.71
CA LEU A 1224 10.45 -1.93 4.34
C LEU A 1224 10.20 -0.64 3.57
N ARG A 1225 9.30 -0.66 2.58
CA ARG A 1225 8.93 0.53 1.81
C ARG A 1225 8.31 1.59 2.72
N ALA A 1226 7.42 1.24 3.63
CA ALA A 1226 6.88 2.20 4.59
C ALA A 1226 7.97 2.83 5.48
N ALA A 1227 8.88 2.01 6.02
CA ALA A 1227 9.96 2.46 6.90
C ALA A 1227 11.02 3.34 6.22
N THR A 1228 11.17 3.21 4.90
CA THR A 1228 12.19 3.88 4.08
C THR A 1228 11.61 4.90 3.10
N GLN A 1229 10.32 5.23 3.24
CA GLN A 1229 9.59 6.09 2.30
C GLN A 1229 9.68 5.60 0.84
N GLY A 1230 9.79 4.29 0.64
CA GLY A 1230 9.87 3.61 -0.65
C GLY A 1230 11.26 3.61 -1.28
N LYS A 1231 12.32 3.99 -0.54
CA LYS A 1231 13.70 4.04 -1.05
C LYS A 1231 14.53 2.79 -0.75
N GLY A 1232 14.05 1.91 0.12
CA GLY A 1232 14.74 0.67 0.47
C GLY A 1232 14.45 -0.47 -0.49
N GLU A 1233 15.49 -1.22 -0.82
CA GLU A 1233 15.44 -2.45 -1.63
C GLU A 1233 16.00 -3.61 -0.80
N PHE A 1234 15.55 -4.83 -1.07
CA PHE A 1234 16.12 -6.02 -0.46
C PHE A 1234 16.18 -7.19 -1.44
N SER A 1235 17.15 -8.06 -1.22
CA SER A 1235 17.25 -9.39 -1.85
C SER A 1235 17.37 -10.44 -0.75
N MET A 1236 16.93 -11.66 -1.03
CA MET A 1236 17.05 -12.77 -0.09
C MET A 1236 17.34 -14.08 -0.80
N GLU A 1237 18.25 -14.87 -0.25
CA GLU A 1237 18.62 -16.21 -0.72
C GLU A 1237 18.55 -17.21 0.43
N PHE A 1238 18.29 -18.50 0.13
CA PHE A 1238 18.31 -19.54 1.16
C PHE A 1238 19.72 -19.63 1.77
N SER A 1239 19.81 -19.57 3.09
CA SER A 1239 21.07 -19.65 3.83
C SER A 1239 21.27 -21.06 4.38
N HIS A 1240 20.46 -21.45 5.35
CA HIS A 1240 20.53 -22.74 6.04
C HIS A 1240 19.25 -22.98 6.86
N TYR A 1241 19.11 -24.18 7.43
CA TYR A 1241 18.07 -24.50 8.41
C TYR A 1241 18.53 -24.25 9.85
N ALA A 1242 17.67 -23.65 10.67
CA ALA A 1242 17.93 -23.42 12.09
C ALA A 1242 16.72 -23.83 12.95
N PRO A 1243 16.91 -24.16 14.24
CA PRO A 1243 15.81 -24.49 15.14
C PRO A 1243 14.78 -23.36 15.23
N ALA A 1244 13.52 -23.69 14.95
CA ALA A 1244 12.42 -22.75 15.05
C ALA A 1244 12.20 -22.33 16.52
N PRO A 1245 11.79 -21.08 16.79
CA PRO A 1245 11.46 -20.63 18.13
C PRO A 1245 10.42 -21.56 18.80
N PRO A 1246 10.54 -21.86 20.12
CA PRO A 1246 9.66 -22.82 20.79
C PRO A 1246 8.17 -22.49 20.68
N HIS A 1247 7.82 -21.20 20.63
CA HIS A 1247 6.44 -20.77 20.40
C HIS A 1247 5.94 -21.15 19.01
N LEU A 1248 6.73 -20.89 17.97
CA LEU A 1248 6.39 -21.22 16.58
C LEU A 1248 6.30 -22.74 16.38
N GLN A 1249 7.23 -23.52 16.96
CA GLN A 1249 7.16 -24.98 16.90
C GLN A 1249 5.84 -25.52 17.50
N LYS A 1250 5.40 -25.00 18.66
CA LYS A 1250 4.13 -25.43 19.28
C LYS A 1250 2.92 -25.11 18.40
N GLU A 1251 2.90 -23.92 17.80
CA GLU A 1251 1.84 -23.48 16.89
C GLU A 1251 1.74 -24.38 15.65
N LEU A 1252 2.88 -24.67 15.01
CA LEU A 1252 2.95 -25.54 13.83
C LEU A 1252 2.46 -26.96 14.13
N VAL A 1253 2.87 -27.52 15.28
CA VAL A 1253 2.45 -28.87 15.70
C VAL A 1253 0.94 -28.92 15.97
N ALA A 1254 0.39 -27.92 16.66
CA ALA A 1254 -1.05 -27.84 16.91
C ALA A 1254 -1.84 -27.76 15.60
N LYS A 1255 -1.38 -26.94 14.64
CA LYS A 1255 -2.00 -26.82 13.32
C LYS A 1255 -1.97 -28.15 12.54
N TYR A 1256 -0.85 -28.86 12.55
CA TYR A 1256 -0.72 -30.15 11.89
C TYR A 1256 -1.65 -31.22 12.51
N GLN A 1257 -1.78 -31.23 13.83
CA GLN A 1257 -2.69 -32.14 14.53
C GLN A 1257 -4.15 -31.89 14.14
N ALA A 1258 -4.58 -30.62 14.10
CA ALA A 1258 -5.92 -30.25 13.64
C ALA A 1258 -6.17 -30.68 12.17
N GLU A 1259 -5.18 -30.53 11.28
CA GLU A 1259 -5.29 -30.99 9.89
C GLU A 1259 -5.44 -32.53 9.78
N LEU A 1260 -4.73 -33.29 10.62
CA LEU A 1260 -4.85 -34.75 10.67
C LEU A 1260 -6.23 -35.19 11.20
N GLU A 1261 -6.77 -34.51 12.21
CA GLU A 1261 -8.10 -34.78 12.74
C GLU A 1261 -9.20 -34.47 11.72
N ALA A 1262 -9.08 -33.36 11.00
CA ALA A 1262 -9.99 -33.01 9.91
C ALA A 1262 -9.95 -34.02 8.74
N LYS A 1263 -8.77 -34.62 8.46
CA LYS A 1263 -8.63 -35.70 7.48
C LYS A 1263 -9.16 -37.06 7.95
N ARG A 1264 -9.23 -37.29 9.26
CA ARG A 1264 -9.79 -38.53 9.83
C ARG A 1264 -11.31 -38.50 9.95
N THR A 1265 -11.89 -37.30 10.03
CA THR A 1265 -13.34 -37.07 10.14
C THR A 1265 -14.03 -36.94 8.77
N LYS A 1266 -13.28 -36.64 7.71
CA LYS A 1266 -13.70 -36.83 6.30
C LYS A 1266 -13.43 -38.25 5.86
#